data_AF-A0A944C1N2-F1
#
_entry.id   AF-A0A944C1N2-F1
#
_cell.length_a   1.000
_cell.length_b   1.000
_cell.length_c   1.000
_cell.angle_alpha   90.00
_cell.angle_beta   90.00
_cell.angle_gamma   90.00
#
_symmetry.space_group_name_H-M   'P 1'
#
loop_
_entity.id
_entity.type
_entity.pdbx_description
1 polymer ?
#
loop_
_entity_poly.entity_id
_entity_poly.type
_entity_poly.pdbx_seq_one_letter_code
_entity_poly.pdbx_strand_id
1 'polypeptide(L)'
;LMKVTLATRDDLREDGYTISSTDGVSIQITAKTALGLYYAFQSVKKILPANVMAGVRDEAITTYSFPKLFILDEPRYDYRGFMLDVSRHFFTVEEVKRMIDVMAYYKMNRFHWHLSDDQGWRVEIKKYPRLTTVGSIAPNSRFTDMYTCSQYWINKPYGPYFYTQEEIKDVVAYAKKQHIEIVPEIDMPGHFVAAMAAYPEYSCSPNATHTIWSDGGISSDVMNVANPEAVQFAKDILAELIEIFPYEVIHIGGDECPTTAWEGNALCQAKYAELGLTNYRQLQSHFIKEMADFVQSKGRKLAVWNEAITAGNADTETVKSTDALVYCWTGPEAAAAKAQQLGLKNIYTPWGPYYINRKQGTSAQDPPGAGDGTDNVKKTYNQTVPAATDYGVQATFWCEHVSDRDYMEWLALPRLLAVAEAGWTPAERKNWADFQLRMTADTVLLNYKDYKYCKYFMTEEETMVMPHVNTAEDKYYYRIVSGCTDGRSGRCWELLSATSPLLTTYSANGALEGRVWTNAQAAESDENYDYQWWSLEEDPATPGKYALVCKAVPEGSVNPSPTANGTGGRWSYDNTGKHYNFILGSNGYGTVNENYYYSITSDALTNLYANSSQNGQGYAVNVYGNPADGRGGLWEFSPKENYDPVAPPVEFVKMEVGKTYLITNNVEGYEATALADDGTQRYLQHSTDPFANNAWTVTEAADNEDGTQNVKLKNVATNRFIGTALTYTSRIGRRVQMNASTAAALTLTYNPAEECYRFKQSGTYSLSPTTDGTIVAGSNVTADDYDAPRLQGAEWNFREARVVTLVCMDNENNELGTFTRTVPADVTEITEELCPTFKNMSFISSEEMGEENQYLIVYTRSSYNVMLRCVDERGAILAEIDNAVPVGERFTMYTPEIPHYTKESAEMADGVSYTPSSDFEFYVYYATNAYTGIKKLGRLVTKLNDERSYALYDASTADNGSRAGFRRIVPGTYNINRLTSAENADPGAVWMLEKSGDKYKVKNEYYGLYVPALARSAATTASATGDAFNFSLNSDGESFKVTGTNGMFWDGVANGDLVGWNSGNGHPIKVYEIWASPFFKLQIRCIDQDGNVLRTSEKLFPAGEAYSLITPVIEDYDILDISGAENLDGFINDNYEVVITYINESSGIGEVTTTPDESKKSGIYDLMGRRLSRITTPGLYIVNGKKVLKK
;
A
#
# COMPACT_ATOMS: atom_id res chain seq x y z
N LEU A 1 47.24 1.15 6.20
CA LEU A 1 47.29 1.11 4.71
C LEU A 1 46.55 -0.15 4.23
N MET A 2 45.54 -0.02 3.36
CA MET A 2 44.78 -1.17 2.83
C MET A 2 45.25 -1.49 1.40
N LYS A 3 45.65 -2.74 1.16
CA LYS A 3 46.03 -3.26 -0.16
C LYS A 3 44.97 -4.26 -0.61
N VAL A 4 44.34 -3.97 -1.74
CA VAL A 4 43.29 -4.80 -2.34
C VAL A 4 43.85 -5.44 -3.61
N THR A 5 43.62 -6.73 -3.82
CA THR A 5 44.16 -7.47 -4.97
C THR A 5 43.12 -8.44 -5.52
N LEU A 6 42.89 -8.38 -6.84
CA LEU A 6 42.25 -9.46 -7.58
C LEU A 6 43.34 -10.42 -8.05
N ALA A 7 43.28 -11.68 -7.63
CA ALA A 7 44.27 -12.69 -7.96
C ALA A 7 43.61 -14.02 -8.33
N THR A 8 44.14 -14.67 -9.37
CA THR A 8 43.78 -16.03 -9.72
C THR A 8 44.31 -16.98 -8.65
N ARG A 9 43.43 -17.59 -7.87
CA ARG A 9 43.74 -18.50 -6.75
C ARG A 9 42.91 -19.76 -6.84
N ASP A 10 43.47 -20.90 -7.19
CA ASP A 10 42.66 -22.12 -7.37
C ASP A 10 41.99 -22.64 -6.09
N ASP A 11 42.40 -22.14 -4.92
CA ASP A 11 41.90 -22.52 -3.60
C ASP A 11 40.76 -21.63 -3.06
N LEU A 12 40.20 -20.72 -3.88
CA LEU A 12 39.04 -19.90 -3.53
C LEU A 12 37.87 -20.15 -4.47
N ARG A 13 36.63 -20.07 -3.97
CA ARG A 13 35.45 -19.89 -4.83
C ARG A 13 35.42 -18.50 -5.48
N GLU A 14 34.55 -18.31 -6.47
CA GLU A 14 34.39 -17.00 -7.16
C GLU A 14 33.99 -15.87 -6.18
N ASP A 15 33.20 -16.21 -5.17
CA ASP A 15 32.72 -15.34 -4.09
C ASP A 15 33.57 -15.44 -2.80
N GLY A 16 34.67 -16.21 -2.83
CA GLY A 16 35.60 -16.37 -1.71
C GLY A 16 36.65 -15.27 -1.63
N TYR A 17 37.18 -15.04 -0.41
CA TYR A 17 38.19 -14.03 -0.16
C TYR A 17 39.13 -14.38 1.00
N THR A 18 40.24 -13.64 1.08
CA THR A 18 41.13 -13.65 2.24
C THR A 18 41.40 -12.25 2.76
N ILE A 19 41.47 -12.08 4.08
CA ILE A 19 41.91 -10.86 4.76
C ILE A 19 43.11 -11.20 5.65
N SER A 20 44.19 -10.42 5.55
CA SER A 20 45.37 -10.59 6.41
C SER A 20 45.81 -9.25 7.01
N SER A 21 46.02 -9.24 8.33
CA SER A 21 46.58 -8.14 9.11
C SER A 21 47.63 -8.71 10.05
N THR A 22 48.92 -8.59 9.68
CA THR A 22 50.04 -9.20 10.43
C THR A 22 50.67 -8.25 11.44
N ASP A 23 50.67 -6.95 11.13
CA ASP A 23 51.31 -5.90 11.94
C ASP A 23 50.29 -5.04 12.72
N GLY A 24 48.99 -5.18 12.44
CA GLY A 24 47.92 -4.36 13.04
C GLY A 24 47.77 -2.97 12.41
N VAL A 25 48.48 -2.69 11.31
CA VAL A 25 48.52 -1.38 10.63
C VAL A 25 48.22 -1.49 9.13
N SER A 26 48.59 -2.61 8.51
CA SER A 26 48.32 -2.92 7.12
C SER A 26 47.30 -4.04 6.96
N ILE A 27 46.35 -3.85 6.03
CA ILE A 27 45.32 -4.84 5.71
C ILE A 27 45.53 -5.27 4.28
N GLN A 28 45.67 -6.58 4.04
CA GLN A 28 45.71 -7.17 2.71
C GLN A 28 44.41 -7.93 2.44
N ILE A 29 43.72 -7.57 1.37
CA ILE A 29 42.48 -8.21 0.93
C ILE A 29 42.74 -8.83 -0.45
N THR A 30 42.45 -10.11 -0.60
CA THR A 30 42.57 -10.83 -1.88
C THR A 30 41.30 -11.60 -2.19
N ALA A 31 40.83 -11.54 -3.43
CA ALA A 31 39.71 -12.36 -3.93
C ALA A 31 39.90 -12.67 -5.42
N LYS A 32 39.11 -13.62 -5.95
CA LYS A 32 39.05 -13.91 -7.40
C LYS A 32 38.30 -12.84 -8.18
N THR A 33 37.19 -12.38 -7.61
CA THR A 33 36.25 -11.47 -8.27
C THR A 33 35.94 -10.24 -7.42
N ALA A 34 35.29 -9.25 -8.04
CA ALA A 34 34.74 -8.11 -7.33
C ALA A 34 33.68 -8.52 -6.27
N LEU A 35 32.95 -9.62 -6.49
CA LEU A 35 31.97 -10.14 -5.52
C LEU A 35 32.67 -10.63 -4.24
N GLY A 36 33.76 -11.39 -4.38
CA GLY A 36 34.57 -11.79 -3.22
C GLY A 36 35.17 -10.59 -2.47
N LEU A 37 35.61 -9.55 -3.20
CA LEU A 37 36.05 -8.31 -2.57
C LEU A 37 34.92 -7.58 -1.82
N TYR A 38 33.72 -7.54 -2.38
CA TYR A 38 32.55 -6.95 -1.73
C TYR A 38 32.27 -7.64 -0.39
N TYR A 39 32.24 -8.97 -0.35
CA TYR A 39 32.07 -9.72 0.89
C TYR A 39 33.23 -9.55 1.87
N ALA A 40 34.47 -9.42 1.38
CA ALA A 40 35.60 -9.06 2.22
C ALA A 40 35.39 -7.70 2.91
N PHE A 41 34.88 -6.70 2.19
CA PHE A 41 34.58 -5.40 2.76
C PHE A 41 33.44 -5.44 3.78
N GLN A 42 32.44 -6.29 3.60
CA GLN A 42 31.42 -6.50 4.64
C GLN A 42 32.04 -7.02 5.94
N SER A 43 32.97 -7.98 5.86
CA SER A 43 33.70 -8.47 7.03
C SER A 43 34.61 -7.42 7.65
N VAL A 44 35.33 -6.62 6.84
CA VAL A 44 36.14 -5.51 7.36
C VAL A 44 35.26 -4.52 8.12
N LYS A 45 34.10 -4.13 7.58
CA LYS A 45 33.16 -3.21 8.24
C LYS A 45 32.60 -3.79 9.53
N LYS A 46 32.31 -5.10 9.59
CA LYS A 46 31.86 -5.80 10.82
C LYS A 46 32.96 -5.91 11.89
N ILE A 47 34.24 -5.95 11.50
CA ILE A 47 35.38 -6.00 12.43
C ILE A 47 35.65 -4.62 13.05
N LEU A 48 35.36 -3.55 12.31
CA LEU A 48 35.45 -2.17 12.77
C LEU A 48 34.24 -1.83 13.68
N PRO A 49 34.29 -0.69 14.41
CA PRO A 49 33.16 -0.24 15.22
C PRO A 49 31.85 -0.13 14.42
N ALA A 50 30.72 -0.39 15.08
CA ALA A 50 29.41 -0.58 14.44
C ALA A 50 28.95 0.60 13.56
N ASN A 51 29.35 1.83 13.89
CA ASN A 51 29.06 3.03 13.09
C ASN A 51 29.63 2.94 11.66
N VAL A 52 30.75 2.25 11.46
CA VAL A 52 31.36 2.06 10.13
C VAL A 52 30.47 1.21 9.23
N MET A 53 29.91 0.12 9.74
CA MET A 53 28.95 -0.69 8.98
C MET A 53 27.65 0.08 8.74
N ALA A 54 27.19 0.83 9.74
CA ALA A 54 26.02 1.71 9.61
C ALA A 54 26.24 2.87 8.62
N GLY A 55 27.48 3.15 8.21
CA GLY A 55 27.79 4.33 7.40
C GLY A 55 27.54 5.65 8.15
N VAL A 56 27.61 5.63 9.49
CA VAL A 56 27.50 6.82 10.35
C VAL A 56 28.91 7.29 10.66
N ARG A 57 29.27 8.47 10.14
CA ARG A 57 30.59 9.07 10.37
C ARG A 57 30.66 9.66 11.78
N ASP A 58 31.74 9.34 12.48
CA ASP A 58 32.13 10.02 13.71
C ASP A 58 33.28 10.97 13.38
N GLU A 59 33.02 12.29 13.42
CA GLU A 59 34.00 13.32 13.09
C GLU A 59 35.17 13.38 14.10
N ALA A 60 35.00 12.85 15.31
CA ALA A 60 36.07 12.77 16.31
C ALA A 60 37.05 11.62 16.03
N ILE A 61 36.62 10.60 15.28
CA ILE A 61 37.46 9.44 14.97
C ILE A 61 38.18 9.64 13.64
N THR A 62 39.47 9.95 13.73
CA THR A 62 40.36 10.06 12.55
C THR A 62 41.11 8.76 12.22
N THR A 63 41.12 7.80 13.14
CA THR A 63 41.80 6.51 12.97
C THR A 63 41.03 5.37 13.65
N TYR A 64 40.93 4.23 12.99
CA TYR A 64 40.39 2.99 13.57
C TYR A 64 41.49 1.96 13.82
N SER A 65 41.41 1.27 14.96
CA SER A 65 42.25 0.10 15.26
C SER A 65 41.71 -1.13 14.53
N PHE A 66 42.59 -1.92 13.91
CA PHE A 66 42.23 -3.17 13.26
C PHE A 66 43.00 -4.35 13.89
N PRO A 67 42.35 -5.46 14.27
CA PRO A 67 43.01 -6.57 14.95
C PRO A 67 44.01 -7.29 14.03
N LYS A 68 44.99 -7.97 14.65
CA LYS A 68 45.87 -8.91 13.95
C LYS A 68 45.13 -10.21 13.70
N LEU A 69 44.92 -10.54 12.42
CA LEU A 69 44.13 -11.71 12.04
C LEU A 69 44.47 -12.21 10.64
N PHE A 70 44.00 -13.43 10.36
CA PHE A 70 43.90 -14.00 9.04
C PHE A 70 42.50 -14.61 8.88
N ILE A 71 41.79 -14.24 7.82
CA ILE A 71 40.49 -14.78 7.44
C ILE A 71 40.64 -15.40 6.06
N LEU A 72 40.17 -16.63 5.92
CA LEU A 72 39.86 -17.31 4.67
C LEU A 72 38.37 -17.65 4.75
N ASP A 73 37.57 -17.12 3.85
CA ASP A 73 36.12 -17.18 3.97
C ASP A 73 35.43 -17.28 2.62
N GLU A 74 34.39 -18.10 2.56
CA GLU A 74 33.57 -18.39 1.38
C GLU A 74 32.21 -18.96 1.80
N PRO A 75 31.15 -18.77 1.01
CA PRO A 75 29.82 -19.24 1.39
C PRO A 75 29.67 -20.75 1.23
N ARG A 76 28.89 -21.36 2.14
CA ARG A 76 28.45 -22.75 2.06
C ARG A 76 27.55 -23.01 0.85
N TYR A 77 26.66 -22.07 0.52
CA TYR A 77 25.67 -22.21 -0.54
C TYR A 77 25.66 -21.02 -1.48
N ASP A 78 25.35 -21.27 -2.76
CA ASP A 78 25.22 -20.24 -3.79
C ASP A 78 24.01 -19.33 -3.56
N TYR A 79 22.91 -19.87 -3.01
CA TYR A 79 21.66 -19.15 -2.74
C TYR A 79 21.49 -18.85 -1.24
N ARG A 80 21.36 -17.58 -0.89
CA ARG A 80 21.14 -17.11 0.49
C ARG A 80 20.02 -16.07 0.48
N GLY A 81 18.79 -16.54 0.68
CA GLY A 81 17.58 -15.80 0.36
C GLY A 81 16.84 -15.18 1.53
N PHE A 82 16.19 -14.05 1.27
CA PHE A 82 15.13 -13.48 2.10
C PHE A 82 13.92 -13.22 1.21
N MET A 83 12.76 -13.77 1.57
CA MET A 83 11.50 -13.44 0.94
C MET A 83 10.72 -12.44 1.79
N LEU A 84 10.22 -11.39 1.14
CA LEU A 84 9.24 -10.47 1.74
C LEU A 84 7.94 -10.51 0.93
N ASP A 85 6.84 -10.84 1.62
CA ASP A 85 5.47 -10.69 1.16
C ASP A 85 5.04 -9.23 1.25
N VAL A 86 4.80 -8.62 0.09
CA VAL A 86 4.22 -7.27 0.00
C VAL A 86 2.78 -7.29 -0.54
N SER A 87 2.29 -8.48 -0.89
CA SER A 87 0.94 -8.73 -1.42
C SER A 87 -0.09 -8.59 -0.31
N ARG A 88 0.14 -9.21 0.84
CA ARG A 88 -0.80 -9.17 1.97
C ARG A 88 -0.82 -7.80 2.64
N HIS A 89 0.36 -7.23 2.89
CA HIS A 89 0.53 -5.84 3.32
C HIS A 89 1.69 -5.20 2.57
N PHE A 90 1.47 -4.00 2.05
CA PHE A 90 2.43 -3.24 1.27
C PHE A 90 3.49 -2.58 2.15
N PHE A 91 4.75 -2.62 1.69
CA PHE A 91 5.88 -1.87 2.25
C PHE A 91 6.40 -0.90 1.21
N THR A 92 6.73 0.32 1.61
CA THR A 92 7.30 1.35 0.72
C THR A 92 8.65 0.93 0.13
N VAL A 93 9.06 1.58 -0.96
CA VAL A 93 10.36 1.38 -1.60
C VAL A 93 11.52 1.50 -0.59
N GLU A 94 11.45 2.46 0.32
CA GLU A 94 12.51 2.69 1.30
C GLU A 94 12.54 1.61 2.38
N GLU A 95 11.39 1.09 2.81
CA GLU A 95 11.32 -0.05 3.75
C GLU A 95 11.86 -1.34 3.10
N VAL A 96 11.60 -1.57 1.81
CA VAL A 96 12.18 -2.70 1.06
C VAL A 96 13.71 -2.56 0.95
N LYS A 97 14.22 -1.38 0.55
CA LYS A 97 15.66 -1.11 0.47
C LYS A 97 16.36 -1.29 1.82
N ARG A 98 15.68 -0.91 2.90
CA ARG A 98 16.17 -1.06 4.26
C ARG A 98 16.38 -2.52 4.65
N MET A 99 15.47 -3.42 4.27
CA MET A 99 15.71 -4.86 4.46
C MET A 99 16.82 -5.42 3.55
N ILE A 100 16.98 -4.86 2.34
CA ILE A 100 18.11 -5.17 1.44
C ILE A 100 19.46 -4.75 2.08
N ASP A 101 19.51 -3.65 2.83
CA ASP A 101 20.71 -3.27 3.58
C ASP A 101 21.06 -4.30 4.66
N VAL A 102 20.07 -4.80 5.40
CA VAL A 102 20.27 -5.88 6.37
C VAL A 102 20.83 -7.12 5.67
N MET A 103 20.22 -7.54 4.56
CA MET A 103 20.72 -8.66 3.75
C MET A 103 22.19 -8.47 3.35
N ALA A 104 22.57 -7.26 2.93
CA ALA A 104 23.92 -6.92 2.52
C ALA A 104 24.92 -7.04 3.68
N TYR A 105 24.57 -6.57 4.89
CA TYR A 105 25.41 -6.68 6.08
C TYR A 105 25.76 -8.14 6.41
N TYR A 106 24.84 -9.06 6.14
CA TYR A 106 24.96 -10.48 6.43
C TYR A 106 25.25 -11.34 5.19
N LYS A 107 25.72 -10.72 4.10
CA LYS A 107 26.19 -11.40 2.87
C LYS A 107 25.15 -12.28 2.17
N MET A 108 23.87 -11.98 2.36
CA MET A 108 22.78 -12.59 1.59
C MET A 108 22.80 -12.03 0.17
N ASN A 109 22.25 -12.77 -0.80
CA ASN A 109 22.42 -12.43 -2.22
C ASN A 109 21.15 -12.60 -3.07
N ARG A 110 20.03 -13.00 -2.47
CA ARG A 110 18.78 -13.26 -3.18
C ARG A 110 17.61 -12.66 -2.42
N PHE A 111 16.97 -11.66 -3.00
CA PHE A 111 15.76 -11.07 -2.46
C PHE A 111 14.57 -11.61 -3.24
N HIS A 112 13.76 -12.46 -2.60
CA HIS A 112 12.56 -13.04 -3.20
C HIS A 112 11.38 -12.10 -2.91
N TRP A 113 10.83 -11.49 -3.94
CA TRP A 113 9.81 -10.46 -3.79
C TRP A 113 8.45 -10.98 -4.21
N HIS A 114 7.61 -11.29 -3.23
CA HIS A 114 6.28 -11.85 -3.43
C HIS A 114 5.28 -10.70 -3.67
N LEU A 115 4.87 -10.52 -4.94
CA LEU A 115 4.25 -9.29 -5.48
C LEU A 115 2.76 -9.42 -5.84
N SER A 116 2.20 -10.63 -5.86
CA SER A 116 0.76 -10.83 -6.07
C SER A 116 0.21 -11.94 -5.17
N ASP A 117 -1.00 -11.73 -4.63
CA ASP A 117 -1.76 -12.76 -3.94
C ASP A 117 -3.27 -12.46 -3.96
N ASP A 118 -4.08 -13.20 -3.21
CA ASP A 118 -5.54 -13.06 -3.11
C ASP A 118 -5.99 -11.71 -2.51
N GLN A 119 -5.17 -11.13 -1.62
CA GLN A 119 -5.43 -9.88 -0.90
C GLN A 119 -4.89 -8.64 -1.63
N GLY A 120 -4.05 -8.82 -2.65
CA GLY A 120 -3.66 -7.70 -3.49
C GLY A 120 -2.57 -7.97 -4.51
N TRP A 121 -2.59 -7.11 -5.52
CA TRP A 121 -1.65 -7.08 -6.63
C TRP A 121 -0.77 -5.83 -6.56
N ARG A 122 0.56 -6.01 -6.58
CA ARG A 122 1.51 -4.95 -6.20
C ARG A 122 2.44 -4.48 -7.30
N VAL A 123 2.32 -5.00 -8.53
CA VAL A 123 3.20 -4.61 -9.64
C VAL A 123 2.43 -3.95 -10.78
N GLU A 124 2.91 -2.81 -11.28
CA GLU A 124 2.37 -2.23 -12.50
C GLU A 124 2.66 -3.09 -13.73
N ILE A 125 1.60 -3.58 -14.37
CA ILE A 125 1.63 -4.24 -15.68
C ILE A 125 0.90 -3.32 -16.67
N LYS A 126 1.64 -2.68 -17.58
CA LYS A 126 1.09 -1.63 -18.45
C LYS A 126 0.03 -2.16 -19.39
N LYS A 127 0.18 -3.40 -19.86
CA LYS A 127 -0.83 -4.06 -20.69
C LYS A 127 -2.13 -4.35 -19.93
N TYR A 128 -2.07 -4.50 -18.61
CA TYR A 128 -3.19 -4.89 -17.76
C TYR A 128 -3.39 -3.94 -16.56
N PRO A 129 -3.78 -2.67 -16.81
CA PRO A 129 -3.82 -1.64 -15.76
C PRO A 129 -4.84 -1.92 -14.65
N ARG A 130 -5.87 -2.76 -14.88
CA ARG A 130 -6.83 -3.11 -13.81
C ARG A 130 -6.20 -3.94 -12.70
N LEU A 131 -5.06 -4.58 -12.96
CA LEU A 131 -4.31 -5.28 -11.93
C LEU A 131 -3.92 -4.33 -10.79
N THR A 132 -3.58 -3.08 -11.08
CA THR A 132 -3.27 -2.08 -10.05
C THR A 132 -4.43 -1.14 -9.75
N THR A 133 -5.29 -0.77 -10.71
CA THR A 133 -6.43 0.12 -10.41
C THR A 133 -7.58 -0.57 -9.67
N VAL A 134 -7.66 -1.91 -9.73
CA VAL A 134 -8.62 -2.73 -8.97
C VAL A 134 -7.90 -3.69 -8.04
N GLY A 135 -7.00 -4.53 -8.58
CA GLY A 135 -6.33 -5.60 -7.84
C GLY A 135 -5.47 -5.14 -6.66
N SER A 136 -5.09 -3.87 -6.59
CA SER A 136 -4.30 -3.34 -5.47
C SER A 136 -5.14 -2.87 -4.26
N ILE A 137 -6.47 -2.95 -4.34
CA ILE A 137 -7.40 -2.39 -3.35
C ILE A 137 -8.24 -3.51 -2.71
N ALA A 138 -7.86 -3.94 -1.51
CA ALA A 138 -8.72 -4.84 -0.74
C ALA A 138 -9.86 -4.06 -0.06
N PRO A 139 -11.05 -4.65 0.15
CA PRO A 139 -12.16 -3.94 0.81
C PRO A 139 -11.94 -3.69 2.30
N ASN A 140 -10.99 -4.41 2.92
CA ASN A 140 -10.57 -4.29 4.31
C ASN A 140 -9.20 -4.98 4.50
N SER A 141 -8.58 -4.84 5.68
CA SER A 141 -7.41 -5.62 6.10
C SER A 141 -7.34 -5.76 7.62
N ARG A 142 -6.61 -6.78 8.11
CA ARG A 142 -6.37 -7.04 9.54
C ARG A 142 -4.94 -6.71 9.93
N PHE A 143 -4.77 -5.79 10.86
CA PHE A 143 -3.47 -5.28 11.31
C PHE A 143 -3.09 -5.87 12.66
N THR A 144 -1.79 -5.93 12.95
CA THR A 144 -1.25 -6.18 14.30
C THR A 144 -0.50 -4.95 14.76
N ASP A 145 -0.84 -4.45 15.94
CA ASP A 145 -0.05 -3.42 16.61
C ASP A 145 0.91 -4.08 17.60
N MET A 146 2.21 -3.89 17.35
CA MET A 146 3.29 -4.42 18.16
C MET A 146 3.32 -3.86 19.58
N TYR A 147 2.95 -2.58 19.76
CA TYR A 147 3.12 -1.87 21.03
C TYR A 147 1.95 -2.15 21.98
N THR A 148 0.74 -2.20 21.46
CA THR A 148 -0.44 -2.58 22.24
C THR A 148 -0.70 -4.08 22.28
N CYS A 149 0.08 -4.87 21.53
CA CYS A 149 -0.02 -6.33 21.46
C CYS A 149 -1.44 -6.80 21.08
N SER A 150 -2.04 -6.18 20.07
CA SER A 150 -3.42 -6.47 19.65
C SER A 150 -3.55 -6.63 18.13
N GLN A 151 -4.63 -7.30 17.68
CA GLN A 151 -5.01 -7.34 16.26
C GLN A 151 -6.37 -6.68 16.08
N TYR A 152 -6.55 -5.99 14.95
CA TYR A 152 -7.80 -5.31 14.64
C TYR A 152 -8.03 -5.20 13.13
N TRP A 153 -9.29 -5.06 12.76
CA TRP A 153 -9.70 -4.77 11.38
C TRP A 153 -9.70 -3.26 11.15
N ILE A 154 -9.15 -2.81 10.02
CA ILE A 154 -9.12 -1.36 9.70
C ILE A 154 -10.50 -0.82 9.28
N ASN A 155 -11.42 -1.70 8.84
CA ASN A 155 -12.79 -1.41 8.43
C ASN A 155 -12.93 -0.30 7.37
N LYS A 156 -11.92 -0.18 6.51
CA LYS A 156 -11.87 0.70 5.32
C LYS A 156 -11.11 -0.01 4.20
N PRO A 157 -11.29 0.40 2.93
CA PRO A 157 -10.47 -0.14 1.84
C PRO A 157 -8.97 0.01 2.13
N TYR A 158 -8.20 -1.01 1.79
CA TYR A 158 -6.75 -1.06 1.91
C TYR A 158 -6.12 -0.97 0.51
N GLY A 159 -5.66 0.23 0.15
CA GLY A 159 -5.10 0.54 -1.17
C GLY A 159 -5.72 1.81 -1.78
N PRO A 160 -5.32 2.19 -3.01
CA PRO A 160 -4.43 1.43 -3.90
C PRO A 160 -2.98 1.46 -3.45
N TYR A 161 -2.36 0.28 -3.34
CA TYR A 161 -0.95 0.12 -3.00
C TYR A 161 -0.26 -0.82 -3.97
N PHE A 162 0.65 -0.28 -4.77
CA PHE A 162 1.46 -1.01 -5.75
C PHE A 162 2.74 -0.23 -6.06
N TYR A 163 3.72 -0.90 -6.63
CA TYR A 163 4.93 -0.29 -7.17
C TYR A 163 4.76 -0.05 -8.67
N THR A 164 5.10 1.16 -9.09
CA THR A 164 5.30 1.47 -10.50
C THR A 164 6.51 0.72 -11.05
N GLN A 165 6.58 0.53 -12.37
CA GLN A 165 7.76 -0.11 -12.97
C GLN A 165 9.04 0.68 -12.72
N GLU A 166 8.97 2.01 -12.57
CA GLU A 166 10.16 2.83 -12.28
C GLU A 166 10.64 2.68 -10.84
N GLU A 167 9.73 2.58 -9.87
CA GLU A 167 10.09 2.25 -8.48
C GLU A 167 10.73 0.86 -8.38
N ILE A 168 10.19 -0.13 -9.09
CA ILE A 168 10.79 -1.47 -9.14
C ILE A 168 12.20 -1.41 -9.74
N LYS A 169 12.40 -0.69 -10.85
CA LYS A 169 13.73 -0.51 -11.46
C LYS A 169 14.71 0.14 -10.49
N ASP A 170 14.27 1.10 -9.70
CA ASP A 170 15.09 1.73 -8.66
C ASP A 170 15.50 0.71 -7.57
N VAL A 171 14.56 -0.10 -7.06
CA VAL A 171 14.87 -1.16 -6.09
C VAL A 171 15.82 -2.21 -6.69
N VAL A 172 15.60 -2.63 -7.94
CA VAL A 172 16.49 -3.56 -8.67
C VAL A 172 17.89 -2.98 -8.80
N ALA A 173 18.02 -1.71 -9.17
CA ALA A 173 19.31 -1.03 -9.29
C ALA A 173 20.00 -0.87 -7.92
N TYR A 174 19.23 -0.61 -6.86
CA TYR A 174 19.72 -0.54 -5.49
C TYR A 174 20.26 -1.88 -5.02
N ALA A 175 19.47 -2.96 -5.13
CA ALA A 175 19.87 -4.32 -4.78
C ALA A 175 21.12 -4.77 -5.53
N LYS A 176 21.22 -4.43 -6.83
CA LYS A 176 22.38 -4.74 -7.66
C LYS A 176 23.67 -4.13 -7.12
N LYS A 177 23.64 -2.89 -6.61
CA LYS A 177 24.82 -2.23 -5.99
C LYS A 177 25.28 -2.96 -4.73
N GLN A 178 24.37 -3.69 -4.08
CA GLN A 178 24.66 -4.53 -2.91
C GLN A 178 24.95 -5.99 -3.27
N HIS A 179 25.13 -6.32 -4.56
CA HIS A 179 25.30 -7.69 -5.05
C HIS A 179 24.15 -8.64 -4.64
N ILE A 180 22.93 -8.11 -4.57
CA ILE A 180 21.70 -8.85 -4.32
C ILE A 180 20.88 -8.91 -5.61
N GLU A 181 20.53 -10.12 -6.01
CA GLU A 181 19.63 -10.36 -7.15
C GLU A 181 18.20 -10.46 -6.64
N ILE A 182 17.25 -9.87 -7.36
CA ILE A 182 15.83 -9.94 -7.03
C ILE A 182 15.17 -11.05 -7.83
N VAL A 183 14.47 -11.95 -7.16
CA VAL A 183 13.60 -12.96 -7.75
C VAL A 183 12.16 -12.46 -7.61
N PRO A 184 11.51 -11.96 -8.68
CA PRO A 184 10.11 -11.56 -8.61
C PRO A 184 9.21 -12.80 -8.59
N GLU A 185 8.13 -12.73 -7.81
CA GLU A 185 7.08 -13.75 -7.78
C GLU A 185 5.72 -13.17 -8.14
N ILE A 186 5.09 -13.80 -9.14
CA ILE A 186 3.65 -13.69 -9.40
C ILE A 186 3.06 -15.07 -9.21
N ASP A 187 2.39 -15.28 -8.08
CA ASP A 187 1.82 -16.57 -7.74
C ASP A 187 0.69 -16.96 -8.70
N MET A 188 0.80 -18.13 -9.33
CA MET A 188 -0.18 -18.66 -10.28
C MET A 188 -0.09 -20.19 -10.36
N PRO A 189 -1.19 -20.90 -10.65
CA PRO A 189 -2.54 -20.39 -10.93
C PRO A 189 -3.43 -20.24 -9.67
N GLY A 190 -2.91 -20.63 -8.50
CA GLY A 190 -3.50 -20.32 -7.18
C GLY A 190 -3.17 -18.90 -6.74
N HIS A 191 -3.64 -18.48 -5.56
CA HIS A 191 -3.36 -17.14 -4.99
C HIS A 191 -3.57 -15.97 -5.97
N PHE A 192 -4.60 -16.09 -6.82
CA PHE A 192 -4.79 -15.23 -7.97
C PHE A 192 -6.06 -14.37 -7.90
N VAL A 193 -6.75 -14.33 -6.74
CA VAL A 193 -8.05 -13.64 -6.61
C VAL A 193 -7.96 -12.15 -6.94
N ALA A 194 -6.87 -11.46 -6.57
CA ALA A 194 -6.70 -10.05 -6.95
C ALA A 194 -6.68 -9.85 -8.47
N ALA A 195 -6.04 -10.77 -9.20
CA ALA A 195 -6.03 -10.76 -10.66
C ALA A 195 -7.40 -11.16 -11.23
N MET A 196 -8.10 -12.12 -10.64
CA MET A 196 -9.45 -12.53 -11.07
C MET A 196 -10.51 -11.45 -10.80
N ALA A 197 -10.36 -10.66 -9.73
CA ALA A 197 -11.21 -9.49 -9.49
C ALA A 197 -10.95 -8.38 -10.53
N ALA A 198 -9.69 -8.19 -10.92
CA ALA A 198 -9.29 -7.25 -11.94
C ALA A 198 -9.68 -7.69 -13.36
N TYR A 199 -9.60 -8.98 -13.69
CA TYR A 199 -9.90 -9.56 -14.99
C TYR A 199 -10.67 -10.89 -14.84
N PRO A 200 -11.99 -10.82 -14.50
CA PRO A 200 -12.83 -12.01 -14.26
C PRO A 200 -12.85 -13.00 -15.43
N GLU A 201 -12.72 -12.52 -16.67
CA GLU A 201 -12.73 -13.32 -17.90
C GLU A 201 -11.68 -14.45 -17.92
N TYR A 202 -10.62 -14.35 -17.12
CA TYR A 202 -9.57 -15.36 -17.02
C TYR A 202 -9.79 -16.41 -15.91
N SER A 203 -10.86 -16.28 -15.10
CA SER A 203 -11.24 -17.25 -14.07
C SER A 203 -11.97 -18.46 -14.66
N CYS A 204 -12.03 -19.56 -13.90
CA CYS A 204 -12.93 -20.68 -14.20
C CYS A 204 -14.41 -20.32 -14.10
N SER A 205 -14.76 -19.22 -13.43
CA SER A 205 -16.14 -18.76 -13.25
C SER A 205 -16.28 -17.26 -13.57
N PRO A 206 -16.13 -16.83 -14.83
CA PRO A 206 -15.99 -15.42 -15.19
C PRO A 206 -17.21 -14.53 -14.88
N ASN A 207 -18.38 -15.13 -14.68
CA ASN A 207 -19.62 -14.42 -14.31
C ASN A 207 -19.87 -14.42 -12.79
N ALA A 208 -18.98 -15.03 -11.99
CA ALA A 208 -19.09 -15.01 -10.54
C ALA A 208 -18.66 -13.64 -9.99
N THR A 209 -19.05 -13.36 -8.74
CA THR A 209 -18.52 -12.20 -8.02
C THR A 209 -17.14 -12.54 -7.47
N HIS A 210 -16.12 -11.87 -7.99
CA HIS A 210 -14.75 -11.95 -7.52
C HIS A 210 -14.51 -10.81 -6.53
N THR A 211 -14.25 -11.14 -5.26
CA THR A 211 -13.97 -10.14 -4.21
C THR A 211 -12.55 -10.35 -3.73
N ILE A 212 -11.72 -9.31 -3.79
CA ILE A 212 -10.36 -9.31 -3.22
C ILE A 212 -10.45 -9.61 -1.72
N TRP A 213 -9.58 -10.50 -1.23
CA TRP A 213 -9.65 -10.97 0.15
C TRP A 213 -9.10 -9.93 1.13
N SER A 214 -9.55 -10.01 2.39
CA SER A 214 -9.12 -9.12 3.47
C SER A 214 -8.40 -9.85 4.61
N ASP A 215 -8.26 -11.18 4.51
CA ASP A 215 -7.52 -12.03 5.44
C ASP A 215 -6.78 -13.12 4.66
N GLY A 216 -5.88 -13.83 5.33
CA GLY A 216 -5.16 -14.99 4.79
C GLY A 216 -6.06 -16.22 4.56
N GLY A 217 -5.57 -17.17 3.77
CA GLY A 217 -6.21 -18.47 3.52
C GLY A 217 -5.95 -19.00 2.11
N ILE A 218 -6.67 -20.08 1.75
CA ILE A 218 -6.54 -20.76 0.45
C ILE A 218 -7.81 -20.55 -0.37
N SER A 219 -7.70 -19.86 -1.51
CA SER A 219 -8.81 -19.62 -2.43
C SER A 219 -9.05 -20.77 -3.41
N SER A 220 -10.33 -20.97 -3.76
CA SER A 220 -10.73 -21.86 -4.88
C SER A 220 -11.05 -21.09 -6.17
N ASP A 221 -10.97 -19.77 -6.14
CA ASP A 221 -11.13 -18.91 -7.31
C ASP A 221 -9.77 -18.74 -7.99
N VAL A 222 -9.44 -19.75 -8.80
CA VAL A 222 -8.15 -19.93 -9.46
C VAL A 222 -8.24 -19.60 -10.96
N MET A 223 -7.08 -19.33 -11.57
CA MET A 223 -7.01 -19.05 -13.00
C MET A 223 -7.45 -20.26 -13.84
N ASN A 224 -8.14 -20.01 -14.96
CA ASN A 224 -8.51 -21.04 -15.91
C ASN A 224 -7.33 -21.40 -16.83
N VAL A 225 -6.51 -22.35 -16.38
CA VAL A 225 -5.32 -22.81 -17.11
C VAL A 225 -5.61 -23.51 -18.45
N ALA A 226 -6.89 -23.78 -18.77
CA ALA A 226 -7.30 -24.33 -20.06
C ALA A 226 -7.83 -23.27 -21.03
N ASN A 227 -8.03 -22.03 -20.59
CA ASN A 227 -8.38 -20.91 -21.45
C ASN A 227 -7.11 -20.35 -22.11
N PRO A 228 -6.96 -20.42 -23.45
CA PRO A 228 -5.77 -19.89 -24.13
C PRO A 228 -5.51 -18.41 -23.86
N GLU A 229 -6.56 -17.59 -23.70
CA GLU A 229 -6.42 -16.16 -23.39
C GLU A 229 -5.92 -15.94 -21.97
N ALA A 230 -6.34 -16.75 -21.00
CA ALA A 230 -5.84 -16.69 -19.62
C ALA A 230 -4.36 -17.13 -19.54
N VAL A 231 -3.98 -18.16 -20.32
CA VAL A 231 -2.57 -18.59 -20.43
C VAL A 231 -1.74 -17.50 -21.10
N GLN A 232 -2.27 -16.82 -22.12
CA GLN A 232 -1.60 -15.69 -22.76
C GLN A 232 -1.47 -14.49 -21.81
N PHE A 233 -2.49 -14.20 -21.01
CA PHE A 233 -2.46 -13.19 -19.95
C PHE A 233 -1.30 -13.43 -18.97
N ALA A 234 -1.12 -14.66 -18.49
CA ALA A 234 0.03 -15.03 -17.65
C ALA A 234 1.38 -14.82 -18.36
N LYS A 235 1.50 -15.23 -19.63
CA LYS A 235 2.71 -15.02 -20.44
C LYS A 235 3.05 -13.54 -20.64
N ASP A 236 2.03 -12.71 -20.86
CA ASP A 236 2.19 -11.28 -21.05
C ASP A 236 2.64 -10.56 -19.77
N ILE A 237 2.10 -10.95 -18.60
CA ILE A 237 2.60 -10.47 -17.29
C ILE A 237 4.08 -10.82 -17.13
N LEU A 238 4.44 -12.09 -17.37
CA LEU A 238 5.83 -12.54 -17.28
C LEU A 238 6.73 -11.81 -18.28
N ALA A 239 6.24 -11.47 -19.47
CA ALA A 239 6.99 -10.71 -20.47
C ALA A 239 7.41 -9.33 -19.95
N GLU A 240 6.50 -8.57 -19.34
CA GLU A 240 6.82 -7.26 -18.76
C GLU A 240 7.79 -7.39 -17.57
N LEU A 241 7.63 -8.40 -16.71
CA LEU A 241 8.56 -8.62 -15.60
C LEU A 241 9.98 -8.98 -16.08
N ILE A 242 10.10 -9.77 -17.15
CA ILE A 242 11.40 -10.14 -17.74
C ILE A 242 12.20 -8.92 -18.21
N GLU A 243 11.52 -7.85 -18.63
CA GLU A 243 12.16 -6.60 -19.04
C GLU A 243 12.66 -5.78 -17.86
N ILE A 244 11.96 -5.83 -16.73
CA ILE A 244 12.26 -5.05 -15.52
C ILE A 244 13.31 -5.76 -14.64
N PHE A 245 13.19 -7.08 -14.49
CA PHE A 245 14.04 -7.90 -13.63
C PHE A 245 15.13 -8.58 -14.49
N PRO A 246 16.39 -8.14 -14.40
CA PRO A 246 17.44 -8.59 -15.32
C PRO A 246 18.01 -9.96 -14.99
N TYR A 247 17.59 -10.60 -13.90
CA TYR A 247 18.18 -11.83 -13.35
C TYR A 247 17.58 -13.10 -13.96
N GLU A 248 18.24 -14.24 -13.75
CA GLU A 248 17.90 -15.50 -14.41
C GLU A 248 16.53 -16.06 -13.99
N VAL A 249 16.17 -15.91 -12.72
CA VAL A 249 15.05 -16.63 -12.09
C VAL A 249 13.80 -15.76 -11.96
N ILE A 250 12.65 -16.32 -12.33
CA ILE A 250 11.31 -15.78 -12.04
C ILE A 250 10.49 -16.86 -11.33
N HIS A 251 9.87 -16.50 -10.21
CA HIS A 251 9.03 -17.40 -9.44
C HIS A 251 7.56 -17.25 -9.88
N ILE A 252 6.84 -18.35 -10.00
CA ILE A 252 5.40 -18.34 -10.33
C ILE A 252 4.52 -18.93 -9.24
N GLY A 253 5.07 -19.12 -8.04
CA GLY A 253 4.37 -19.72 -6.92
C GLY A 253 4.00 -21.18 -7.19
N GLY A 254 2.70 -21.43 -7.28
CA GLY A 254 2.11 -22.74 -7.60
C GLY A 254 1.78 -23.60 -6.37
N ASP A 255 1.89 -23.03 -5.18
CA ASP A 255 1.43 -23.58 -3.92
C ASP A 255 -0.09 -23.50 -3.78
N GLU A 256 -0.59 -24.28 -2.81
CA GLU A 256 -1.97 -24.27 -2.28
C GLU A 256 -3.15 -24.26 -3.27
N CYS A 257 -2.94 -24.49 -4.57
CA CYS A 257 -3.96 -24.36 -5.61
C CYS A 257 -4.98 -25.52 -5.60
N PRO A 258 -6.26 -25.33 -5.26
CA PRO A 258 -7.28 -26.38 -5.33
C PRO A 258 -7.64 -26.73 -6.79
N THR A 259 -7.99 -28.00 -7.08
CA THR A 259 -8.39 -28.44 -8.44
C THR A 259 -9.89 -28.34 -8.72
N THR A 260 -10.69 -28.03 -7.70
CA THR A 260 -12.16 -28.14 -7.74
C THR A 260 -12.80 -27.25 -8.80
N ALA A 261 -12.24 -26.05 -9.05
CA ALA A 261 -12.72 -25.16 -10.09
C ALA A 261 -12.52 -25.74 -11.50
N TRP A 262 -11.40 -26.42 -11.74
CA TRP A 262 -11.10 -27.06 -13.03
C TRP A 262 -11.99 -28.28 -13.29
N GLU A 263 -12.29 -29.05 -12.25
CA GLU A 263 -13.16 -30.23 -12.33
C GLU A 263 -14.58 -29.89 -12.83
N GLY A 264 -15.07 -28.69 -12.49
CA GLY A 264 -16.39 -28.20 -12.90
C GLY A 264 -16.42 -27.36 -14.18
N ASN A 265 -15.25 -27.00 -14.74
CA ASN A 265 -15.16 -26.08 -15.87
C ASN A 265 -15.06 -26.82 -17.21
N ALA A 266 -15.90 -26.45 -18.19
CA ALA A 266 -15.99 -27.16 -19.48
C ALA A 266 -14.70 -27.09 -20.32
N LEU A 267 -13.98 -25.97 -20.32
CA LEU A 267 -12.70 -25.85 -21.02
C LEU A 267 -11.63 -26.73 -20.37
N CYS A 268 -11.57 -26.74 -19.04
CA CYS A 268 -10.67 -27.60 -18.28
C CYS A 268 -10.96 -29.08 -18.52
N GLN A 269 -12.24 -29.49 -18.53
CA GLN A 269 -12.66 -30.86 -18.86
C GLN A 269 -12.25 -31.25 -20.29
N ALA A 270 -12.42 -30.35 -21.25
CA ALA A 270 -12.01 -30.59 -22.64
C ALA A 270 -10.48 -30.73 -22.76
N LYS A 271 -9.70 -29.82 -22.13
CA LYS A 271 -8.24 -29.86 -22.15
C LYS A 271 -7.68 -31.09 -21.42
N TYR A 272 -8.31 -31.46 -20.31
CA TYR A 272 -8.02 -32.70 -19.58
C TYR A 272 -8.15 -33.93 -20.50
N ALA A 273 -9.23 -34.01 -21.28
CA ALA A 273 -9.45 -35.10 -22.22
C ALA A 273 -8.50 -35.05 -23.42
N GLU A 274 -8.24 -33.86 -23.98
CA GLU A 274 -7.31 -33.62 -25.08
C GLU A 274 -5.89 -34.10 -24.76
N LEU A 275 -5.40 -33.76 -23.57
CA LEU A 275 -4.06 -34.12 -23.10
C LEU A 275 -3.99 -35.56 -22.55
N GLY A 276 -5.11 -36.29 -22.50
CA GLY A 276 -5.17 -37.66 -21.98
C GLY A 276 -4.78 -37.76 -20.50
N LEU A 277 -5.13 -36.76 -19.69
CA LEU A 277 -4.76 -36.70 -18.28
C LEU A 277 -5.58 -37.69 -17.45
N THR A 278 -5.02 -38.08 -16.30
CA THR A 278 -5.63 -39.00 -15.32
C THR A 278 -6.05 -38.31 -14.03
N ASN A 279 -5.59 -37.09 -13.80
CA ASN A 279 -5.98 -36.24 -12.66
C ASN A 279 -5.91 -34.75 -13.02
N TYR A 280 -6.84 -33.93 -12.52
CA TYR A 280 -6.89 -32.50 -12.79
C TYR A 280 -5.67 -31.74 -12.27
N ARG A 281 -4.96 -32.25 -11.26
CA ARG A 281 -3.66 -31.72 -10.83
C ARG A 281 -2.64 -31.67 -11.96
N GLN A 282 -2.71 -32.58 -12.93
CA GLN A 282 -1.80 -32.59 -14.08
C GLN A 282 -2.02 -31.40 -15.01
N LEU A 283 -3.18 -30.72 -14.97
CA LEU A 283 -3.37 -29.43 -15.67
C LEU A 283 -2.45 -28.36 -15.08
N GLN A 284 -2.24 -28.34 -13.77
CA GLN A 284 -1.27 -27.44 -13.14
C GLN A 284 0.15 -27.76 -13.60
N SER A 285 0.54 -29.05 -13.60
CA SER A 285 1.87 -29.46 -14.09
C SER A 285 2.09 -29.07 -15.55
N HIS A 286 1.06 -29.18 -16.40
CA HIS A 286 1.09 -28.74 -17.79
C HIS A 286 1.23 -27.22 -17.90
N PHE A 287 0.46 -26.46 -17.12
CA PHE A 287 0.57 -24.99 -17.07
C PHE A 287 1.96 -24.52 -16.61
N ILE A 288 2.52 -25.12 -15.57
CA ILE A 288 3.89 -24.86 -15.11
C ILE A 288 4.89 -25.13 -16.24
N LYS A 289 4.71 -26.20 -17.01
CA LYS A 289 5.55 -26.51 -18.18
C LYS A 289 5.42 -25.44 -19.26
N GLU A 290 4.22 -24.97 -19.56
CA GLU A 290 4.02 -23.87 -20.53
C GLU A 290 4.68 -22.56 -20.09
N MET A 291 4.58 -22.20 -18.81
CA MET A 291 5.27 -21.01 -18.28
C MET A 291 6.78 -21.19 -18.32
N ALA A 292 7.29 -22.38 -17.96
CA ALA A 292 8.71 -22.69 -18.04
C ALA A 292 9.24 -22.56 -19.47
N ASP A 293 8.56 -23.16 -20.45
CA ASP A 293 8.96 -23.09 -21.86
C ASP A 293 8.94 -21.65 -22.37
N PHE A 294 7.94 -20.86 -21.96
CA PHE A 294 7.87 -19.45 -22.29
C PHE A 294 9.06 -18.65 -21.73
N VAL A 295 9.35 -18.74 -20.43
CA VAL A 295 10.45 -17.98 -19.83
C VAL A 295 11.82 -18.47 -20.33
N GLN A 296 11.98 -19.77 -20.59
CA GLN A 296 13.19 -20.33 -21.22
C GLN A 296 13.41 -19.79 -22.62
N SER A 297 12.35 -19.60 -23.42
CA SER A 297 12.46 -18.96 -24.73
C SER A 297 13.00 -17.52 -24.67
N LYS A 298 12.96 -16.89 -23.47
CA LYS A 298 13.52 -15.57 -23.16
C LYS A 298 14.85 -15.63 -22.41
N GLY A 299 15.46 -16.81 -22.30
CA GLY A 299 16.73 -17.00 -21.59
C GLY A 299 16.62 -16.92 -20.07
N ARG A 300 15.43 -17.23 -19.51
CA ARG A 300 15.15 -17.22 -18.08
C ARG A 300 14.82 -18.62 -17.57
N LYS A 301 14.78 -18.76 -16.25
CA LYS A 301 14.52 -20.01 -15.53
C LYS A 301 13.36 -19.83 -14.56
N LEU A 302 12.46 -20.81 -14.53
CA LEU A 302 11.29 -20.80 -13.66
C LEU A 302 11.66 -21.28 -12.24
N ALA A 303 11.03 -20.71 -11.23
CA ALA A 303 10.99 -21.23 -9.87
C ALA A 303 9.56 -21.47 -9.39
N VAL A 304 9.39 -22.45 -8.51
CA VAL A 304 8.09 -22.91 -7.98
C VAL A 304 8.21 -23.35 -6.52
N TRP A 305 7.11 -23.27 -5.78
CA TRP A 305 6.96 -23.96 -4.50
C TRP A 305 6.87 -25.48 -4.68
N ASN A 306 7.21 -26.24 -3.63
CA ASN A 306 7.45 -27.68 -3.77
C ASN A 306 6.23 -28.53 -4.11
N GLU A 307 5.01 -28.02 -3.96
CA GLU A 307 3.79 -28.69 -4.40
C GLU A 307 3.83 -29.13 -5.86
N ALA A 308 4.56 -28.42 -6.72
CA ALA A 308 4.80 -28.81 -8.10
C ALA A 308 5.38 -30.25 -8.22
N ILE A 309 6.09 -30.74 -7.20
CA ILE A 309 6.66 -32.09 -7.17
C ILE A 309 6.19 -32.95 -5.98
N THR A 310 5.53 -32.37 -4.98
CA THR A 310 5.09 -33.08 -3.76
C THR A 310 3.58 -33.23 -3.64
N ALA A 311 2.77 -32.44 -4.34
CA ALA A 311 1.32 -32.57 -4.28
C ALA A 311 0.88 -33.95 -4.82
N GLY A 312 -0.16 -34.52 -4.22
CA GLY A 312 -0.73 -35.79 -4.69
C GLY A 312 -1.14 -35.70 -6.15
N ASN A 313 -0.73 -36.68 -6.96
CA ASN A 313 -0.96 -36.76 -8.41
C ASN A 313 -0.30 -35.64 -9.26
N ALA A 314 0.67 -34.90 -8.72
CA ALA A 314 1.51 -34.03 -9.52
C ALA A 314 2.31 -34.85 -10.56
N ASP A 315 2.40 -34.35 -11.80
CA ASP A 315 3.20 -34.98 -12.84
C ASP A 315 4.66 -34.58 -12.72
N THR A 316 5.40 -35.34 -11.92
CA THR A 316 6.81 -35.05 -11.61
C THR A 316 7.74 -35.17 -12.81
N GLU A 317 7.39 -35.96 -13.84
CA GLU A 317 8.22 -36.06 -15.04
C GLU A 317 8.05 -34.82 -15.91
N THR A 318 6.82 -34.33 -16.05
CA THR A 318 6.55 -33.04 -16.72
C THR A 318 7.29 -31.90 -16.01
N VAL A 319 7.20 -31.81 -14.68
CA VAL A 319 7.92 -30.76 -13.92
C VAL A 319 9.43 -30.94 -13.97
N LYS A 320 9.95 -32.17 -13.94
CA LYS A 320 11.39 -32.41 -14.14
C LYS A 320 11.90 -31.85 -15.47
N SER A 321 11.09 -31.91 -16.53
CA SER A 321 11.45 -31.39 -17.86
C SER A 321 11.53 -29.85 -17.95
N THR A 322 11.14 -29.13 -16.90
CA THR A 322 11.24 -27.67 -16.84
C THR A 322 12.57 -27.17 -16.29
N ASP A 323 13.38 -28.06 -15.69
CA ASP A 323 14.57 -27.70 -14.93
C ASP A 323 14.28 -26.66 -13.81
N ALA A 324 13.03 -26.51 -13.35
CA ALA A 324 12.66 -25.45 -12.41
C ALA A 324 13.44 -25.51 -11.07
N LEU A 325 13.67 -24.34 -10.48
CA LEU A 325 14.20 -24.20 -9.13
C LEU A 325 13.07 -24.41 -8.10
N VAL A 326 13.26 -25.33 -7.16
CA VAL A 326 12.19 -25.73 -6.22
C VAL A 326 12.41 -25.15 -4.82
N TYR A 327 11.41 -24.46 -4.27
CA TYR A 327 11.41 -23.92 -2.92
C TYR A 327 10.69 -24.88 -1.96
N CYS A 328 11.45 -25.51 -1.06
CA CYS A 328 10.98 -26.58 -0.18
C CYS A 328 10.53 -26.02 1.18
N TRP A 329 9.23 -25.82 1.35
CA TRP A 329 8.62 -25.23 2.54
C TRP A 329 7.78 -26.20 3.37
N THR A 330 6.97 -27.04 2.70
CA THR A 330 6.11 -28.06 3.31
C THR A 330 6.68 -29.46 3.12
N GLY A 331 6.70 -30.27 4.19
CA GLY A 331 7.48 -31.52 4.23
C GLY A 331 8.91 -31.35 3.68
N PRO A 332 9.65 -30.33 4.12
CA PRO A 332 10.75 -29.74 3.35
C PRO A 332 11.96 -30.67 3.20
N GLU A 333 12.21 -31.58 4.15
CA GLU A 333 13.23 -32.62 4.03
C GLU A 333 12.91 -33.62 2.92
N ALA A 334 11.65 -34.06 2.85
CA ALA A 334 11.18 -34.99 1.82
C ALA A 334 11.14 -34.29 0.44
N ALA A 335 10.73 -33.02 0.40
CA ALA A 335 10.73 -32.21 -0.80
C ALA A 335 12.15 -32.01 -1.36
N ALA A 336 13.14 -31.66 -0.52
CA ALA A 336 14.53 -31.52 -0.94
C ALA A 336 15.11 -32.84 -1.48
N ALA A 337 14.83 -33.96 -0.80
CA ALA A 337 15.22 -35.29 -1.28
C ALA A 337 14.56 -35.63 -2.63
N LYS A 338 13.28 -35.30 -2.81
CA LYS A 338 12.55 -35.52 -4.06
C LYS A 338 13.09 -34.66 -5.20
N ALA A 339 13.36 -33.36 -4.95
CA ALA A 339 13.97 -32.47 -5.94
C ALA A 339 15.35 -32.99 -6.38
N GLN A 340 16.20 -33.40 -5.43
CA GLN A 340 17.49 -34.02 -5.73
C GLN A 340 17.35 -35.31 -6.57
N GLN A 341 16.40 -36.18 -6.23
CA GLN A 341 16.12 -37.39 -7.03
C GLN A 341 15.69 -37.08 -8.47
N LEU A 342 14.97 -35.96 -8.67
CA LEU A 342 14.55 -35.49 -9.99
C LEU A 342 15.67 -34.75 -10.73
N GLY A 343 16.77 -34.41 -10.05
CA GLY A 343 17.86 -33.60 -10.61
C GLY A 343 17.58 -32.09 -10.64
N LEU A 344 16.60 -31.63 -9.86
CA LEU A 344 16.23 -30.22 -9.76
C LEU A 344 16.97 -29.54 -8.61
N LYS A 345 17.46 -28.32 -8.86
CA LYS A 345 18.01 -27.46 -7.79
C LYS A 345 16.92 -27.15 -6.77
N ASN A 346 17.30 -27.10 -5.49
CA ASN A 346 16.35 -26.84 -4.42
C ASN A 346 16.88 -25.87 -3.36
N ILE A 347 15.94 -25.11 -2.78
CA ILE A 347 16.16 -24.19 -1.67
C ILE A 347 15.37 -24.69 -0.47
N TYR A 348 16.04 -24.80 0.67
CA TYR A 348 15.43 -25.22 1.92
C TYR A 348 14.85 -24.02 2.67
N THR A 349 13.54 -24.02 2.89
CA THR A 349 12.79 -22.88 3.46
C THR A 349 11.59 -23.33 4.30
N PRO A 350 11.81 -24.15 5.34
CA PRO A 350 10.75 -24.82 6.10
C PRO A 350 9.73 -23.83 6.72
N TRP A 351 8.45 -24.22 6.72
CA TRP A 351 7.34 -23.50 7.38
C TRP A 351 7.62 -23.11 8.85
N GLY A 352 8.54 -23.80 9.51
CA GLY A 352 9.18 -23.32 10.74
C GLY A 352 10.51 -24.06 10.94
N PRO A 353 11.57 -23.39 11.46
CA PRO A 353 11.60 -22.02 11.95
C PRO A 353 12.06 -20.97 10.92
N TYR A 354 12.15 -21.28 9.62
CA TYR A 354 12.61 -20.31 8.59
C TYR A 354 11.50 -19.40 8.06
N TYR A 355 10.24 -19.64 8.43
CA TYR A 355 9.20 -18.63 8.34
C TYR A 355 9.36 -17.68 9.52
N ILE A 356 10.10 -16.61 9.27
CA ILE A 356 10.56 -15.66 10.29
C ILE A 356 9.55 -14.54 10.54
N ASN A 357 8.33 -14.65 10.00
CA ASN A 357 7.17 -13.83 10.36
C ASN A 357 6.40 -14.38 11.58
N ARG A 358 6.73 -15.59 12.06
CA ARG A 358 6.00 -16.26 13.14
C ARG A 358 6.35 -15.70 14.52
N LYS A 359 5.47 -15.82 15.52
CA LYS A 359 5.70 -15.38 16.90
C LYS A 359 6.98 -15.97 17.49
N GLN A 360 7.71 -15.15 18.26
CA GLN A 360 8.96 -15.54 18.91
C GLN A 360 8.81 -15.90 20.39
N GLY A 361 7.64 -15.64 20.98
CA GLY A 361 7.34 -15.96 22.37
C GLY A 361 5.85 -16.05 22.65
N THR A 362 5.54 -16.38 23.90
CA THR A 362 4.19 -16.64 24.40
C THR A 362 3.78 -15.68 25.53
N SER A 363 4.58 -14.64 25.80
CA SER A 363 4.26 -13.67 26.85
C SER A 363 3.04 -12.84 26.46
N ALA A 364 2.37 -12.25 27.47
CA ALA A 364 1.29 -11.30 27.23
C ALA A 364 1.79 -10.01 26.55
N GLN A 365 3.09 -9.73 26.64
CA GLN A 365 3.78 -8.62 25.97
C GLN A 365 4.33 -9.01 24.58
N ASP A 366 4.09 -10.23 24.09
CA ASP A 366 4.40 -10.59 22.72
C ASP A 366 3.21 -10.23 21.81
N PRO A 367 3.44 -9.47 20.73
CA PRO A 367 2.38 -9.19 19.77
C PRO A 367 1.77 -10.47 19.20
N PRO A 368 0.45 -10.50 18.98
CA PRO A 368 -0.24 -11.61 18.36
C PRO A 368 0.22 -11.78 16.90
N GLY A 369 0.37 -13.02 16.45
CA GLY A 369 0.78 -13.31 15.09
C GLY A 369 0.77 -14.81 14.79
N ALA A 370 1.28 -15.20 13.62
CA ALA A 370 1.31 -16.60 13.20
C ALA A 370 2.17 -17.48 14.13
N GLY A 371 1.74 -18.72 14.35
CA GLY A 371 2.48 -19.71 15.13
C GLY A 371 2.26 -19.63 16.65
N ASP A 372 2.91 -20.53 17.36
CA ASP A 372 2.67 -20.81 18.78
C ASP A 372 3.69 -20.13 19.73
N GLY A 373 4.56 -19.27 19.20
CA GLY A 373 5.63 -18.61 19.96
C GLY A 373 6.90 -19.44 20.12
N THR A 374 7.02 -20.62 19.49
CA THR A 374 8.22 -21.47 19.63
C THR A 374 9.30 -21.21 18.58
N ASP A 375 9.00 -20.49 17.49
CA ASP A 375 9.89 -20.26 16.35
C ASP A 375 10.85 -19.07 16.57
N ASN A 376 11.48 -19.02 17.74
CA ASN A 376 12.45 -18.00 18.12
C ASN A 376 13.81 -18.13 17.41
N VAL A 377 14.68 -17.14 17.59
CA VAL A 377 16.03 -17.13 17.01
C VAL A 377 16.88 -18.34 17.37
N LYS A 378 16.75 -18.90 18.58
CA LYS A 378 17.50 -20.10 18.97
C LYS A 378 17.08 -21.33 18.17
N LYS A 379 15.78 -21.51 17.97
CA LYS A 379 15.25 -22.59 17.11
C LYS A 379 15.67 -22.38 15.65
N THR A 380 15.59 -21.14 15.16
CA THR A 380 16.05 -20.74 13.82
C THR A 380 17.52 -21.08 13.60
N TYR A 381 18.40 -20.71 14.54
CA TYR A 381 19.82 -20.99 14.44
C TYR A 381 20.13 -22.48 14.46
N ASN A 382 19.46 -23.25 15.31
CA ASN A 382 19.71 -24.68 15.48
C ASN A 382 19.01 -25.56 14.42
N GLN A 383 18.26 -24.97 13.48
CA GLN A 383 17.64 -25.72 12.40
C GLN A 383 18.72 -26.45 11.59
N THR A 384 18.56 -27.77 11.48
CA THR A 384 19.42 -28.61 10.66
C THR A 384 18.97 -28.49 9.21
N VAL A 385 19.88 -28.05 8.33
CA VAL A 385 19.66 -28.03 6.88
C VAL A 385 19.94 -29.42 6.33
N PRO A 386 19.01 -30.06 5.59
CA PRO A 386 19.19 -31.40 5.05
C PRO A 386 20.39 -31.52 4.12
N ALA A 387 21.04 -32.70 4.11
CA ALA A 387 22.13 -32.98 3.17
C ALA A 387 21.67 -33.02 1.70
N ALA A 388 20.36 -33.19 1.44
CA ALA A 388 19.77 -33.13 0.10
C ALA A 388 19.62 -31.69 -0.44
N THR A 389 19.86 -30.68 0.39
CA THR A 389 19.85 -29.27 -0.03
C THR A 389 21.06 -28.98 -0.91
N ASP A 390 20.79 -28.56 -2.15
CA ASP A 390 21.82 -28.35 -3.17
C ASP A 390 22.16 -26.87 -3.36
N TYR A 391 21.14 -26.01 -3.49
CA TYR A 391 21.37 -24.62 -3.93
C TYR A 391 21.47 -23.63 -2.78
N GLY A 392 20.66 -23.80 -1.72
CA GLY A 392 20.81 -23.01 -0.50
C GLY A 392 19.59 -22.92 0.38
N VAL A 393 19.49 -21.81 1.13
CA VAL A 393 18.47 -21.59 2.17
C VAL A 393 17.77 -20.25 1.98
N GLN A 394 16.54 -20.15 2.48
CA GLN A 394 15.78 -18.90 2.51
C GLN A 394 15.08 -18.67 3.85
N ALA A 395 15.06 -17.41 4.27
CA ALA A 395 14.15 -16.92 5.29
C ALA A 395 12.89 -16.42 4.59
N THR A 396 11.73 -16.97 4.91
CA THR A 396 10.44 -16.57 4.32
C THR A 396 9.67 -15.68 5.30
N PHE A 397 9.09 -14.60 4.80
CA PHE A 397 8.36 -13.63 5.62
C PHE A 397 7.01 -13.30 4.98
N TRP A 398 5.95 -13.95 5.44
CA TRP A 398 4.56 -13.67 5.06
C TRP A 398 3.95 -12.56 5.93
N CYS A 399 3.03 -11.79 5.36
CA CYS A 399 2.56 -10.54 5.97
C CYS A 399 1.04 -10.49 6.15
N GLU A 400 0.34 -11.59 6.45
CA GLU A 400 -1.14 -11.60 6.58
C GLU A 400 -1.66 -10.60 7.62
N HIS A 401 -0.86 -10.28 8.64
CA HIS A 401 -1.20 -9.36 9.74
C HIS A 401 0.00 -8.50 10.17
N VAL A 402 1.05 -8.44 9.34
CA VAL A 402 2.24 -7.59 9.57
C VAL A 402 2.12 -6.37 8.67
N SER A 403 1.61 -5.28 9.24
CA SER A 403 1.14 -4.11 8.47
C SER A 403 2.11 -2.93 8.44
N ASP A 404 3.17 -2.97 9.24
CA ASP A 404 4.13 -1.88 9.37
C ASP A 404 5.57 -2.40 9.53
N ARG A 405 6.52 -1.48 9.30
CA ARG A 405 7.95 -1.73 9.37
C ARG A 405 8.40 -2.23 10.74
N ASP A 406 7.92 -1.63 11.82
CA ASP A 406 8.43 -1.91 13.17
C ASP A 406 8.14 -3.35 13.56
N TYR A 407 6.92 -3.84 13.29
CA TYR A 407 6.58 -5.23 13.55
C TYR A 407 7.29 -6.19 12.59
N MET A 408 7.45 -5.82 11.31
CA MET A 408 8.25 -6.59 10.34
C MET A 408 9.68 -6.79 10.85
N GLU A 409 10.36 -5.72 11.24
CA GLU A 409 11.74 -5.76 11.72
C GLU A 409 11.84 -6.55 13.03
N TRP A 410 10.91 -6.36 13.97
CA TRP A 410 10.89 -7.09 15.23
C TRP A 410 10.79 -8.60 15.03
N LEU A 411 9.96 -9.04 14.09
CA LEU A 411 9.85 -10.44 13.71
C LEU A 411 11.10 -10.92 12.96
N ALA A 412 11.60 -10.15 11.99
CA ALA A 412 12.68 -10.57 11.14
C ALA A 412 14.03 -10.64 11.87
N LEU A 413 14.27 -9.71 12.80
CA LEU A 413 15.56 -9.55 13.48
C LEU A 413 15.47 -10.06 14.93
N PRO A 414 16.43 -10.91 15.38
CA PRO A 414 17.67 -11.34 14.70
C PRO A 414 17.57 -12.65 13.89
N ARG A 415 16.37 -13.18 13.60
CA ARG A 415 16.23 -14.48 12.91
C ARG A 415 16.82 -14.50 11.50
N LEU A 416 16.74 -13.40 10.77
CA LEU A 416 17.34 -13.25 9.45
C LEU A 416 18.86 -13.48 9.49
N LEU A 417 19.54 -13.05 10.55
CA LEU A 417 20.97 -13.27 10.77
C LEU A 417 21.29 -14.76 10.94
N ALA A 418 20.42 -15.49 11.65
CA ALA A 418 20.59 -16.92 11.88
C ALA A 418 20.47 -17.72 10.57
N VAL A 419 19.56 -17.31 9.67
CA VAL A 419 19.42 -17.92 8.33
C VAL A 419 20.60 -17.53 7.43
N ALA A 420 21.05 -16.28 7.48
CA ALA A 420 22.25 -15.84 6.75
C ALA A 420 23.49 -16.68 7.14
N GLU A 421 23.70 -16.94 8.44
CA GLU A 421 24.78 -17.79 8.92
C GLU A 421 24.62 -19.26 8.49
N ALA A 422 23.39 -19.77 8.39
CA ALA A 422 23.15 -21.11 7.84
C ALA A 422 23.50 -21.22 6.35
N GLY A 423 23.34 -20.12 5.60
CA GLY A 423 23.69 -20.00 4.19
C GLY A 423 25.18 -19.82 3.92
N TRP A 424 25.92 -19.26 4.88
CA TRP A 424 27.34 -18.91 4.74
C TRP A 424 28.28 -19.89 5.45
N THR A 425 28.04 -20.18 6.73
CA THR A 425 28.98 -20.90 7.60
C THR A 425 28.82 -22.43 7.46
N PRO A 426 29.92 -23.19 7.34
CA PRO A 426 29.87 -24.66 7.42
C PRO A 426 29.17 -25.14 8.69
N ALA A 427 28.32 -26.18 8.56
CA ALA A 427 27.44 -26.60 9.65
C ALA A 427 28.19 -26.93 10.95
N GLU A 428 29.36 -27.57 10.82
CA GLU A 428 30.23 -27.98 11.92
C GLU A 428 30.93 -26.82 12.65
N ARG A 429 30.90 -25.61 12.08
CA ARG A 429 31.46 -24.39 12.69
C ARG A 429 30.42 -23.52 13.38
N LYS A 430 29.13 -23.83 13.24
CA LYS A 430 28.05 -23.11 13.93
C LYS A 430 28.10 -23.40 15.43
N ASN A 431 28.00 -22.36 16.25
CA ASN A 431 27.95 -22.44 17.70
C ASN A 431 26.96 -21.41 18.25
N TRP A 432 25.92 -21.89 18.94
CA TRP A 432 24.86 -21.03 19.47
C TRP A 432 25.36 -19.97 20.47
N ALA A 433 26.24 -20.34 21.40
CA ALA A 433 26.71 -19.42 22.42
C ALA A 433 27.56 -18.30 21.82
N ASP A 434 28.39 -18.62 20.83
CA ASP A 434 29.16 -17.62 20.06
C ASP A 434 28.25 -16.73 19.22
N PHE A 435 27.28 -17.32 18.52
CA PHE A 435 26.28 -16.57 17.75
C PHE A 435 25.48 -15.61 18.64
N GLN A 436 25.10 -16.05 19.84
CA GLN A 436 24.38 -15.25 20.82
C GLN A 436 25.15 -13.97 21.20
N LEU A 437 26.47 -14.09 21.41
CA LEU A 437 27.33 -12.95 21.69
C LEU A 437 27.44 -12.01 20.49
N ARG A 438 27.65 -12.55 19.29
CA ARG A 438 27.77 -11.74 18.07
C ARG A 438 26.48 -11.02 17.70
N MET A 439 25.33 -11.70 17.78
CA MET A 439 24.04 -11.06 17.49
C MET A 439 23.68 -9.99 18.53
N THR A 440 24.13 -10.14 19.78
CA THR A 440 23.95 -9.11 20.81
C THR A 440 24.82 -7.89 20.50
N ALA A 441 26.11 -8.09 20.20
CA ALA A 441 26.99 -6.98 19.81
C ALA A 441 26.52 -6.24 18.54
N ASP A 442 25.87 -6.97 17.61
CA ASP A 442 25.28 -6.39 16.40
C ASP A 442 24.08 -5.47 16.68
N THR A 443 23.52 -5.46 17.89
CA THR A 443 22.43 -4.53 18.24
C THR A 443 22.86 -3.07 18.21
N VAL A 444 24.13 -2.76 18.48
CA VAL A 444 24.68 -1.41 18.36
C VAL A 444 24.59 -0.91 16.90
N LEU A 445 24.89 -1.77 15.93
CA LEU A 445 24.69 -1.48 14.51
C LEU A 445 23.22 -1.25 14.19
N LEU A 446 22.34 -2.12 14.69
CA LEU A 446 20.90 -2.00 14.48
C LEU A 446 20.34 -0.68 15.05
N ASN A 447 20.82 -0.25 16.22
CA ASN A 447 20.43 1.00 16.87
C ASN A 447 20.86 2.25 16.08
N TYR A 448 22.04 2.26 15.44
CA TYR A 448 22.47 3.39 14.59
C TYR A 448 21.52 3.70 13.43
N LYS A 449 20.71 2.73 13.02
CA LYS A 449 19.73 2.85 11.95
C LYS A 449 18.30 2.75 12.45
N ASP A 450 18.07 2.76 13.76
CA ASP A 450 16.76 2.62 14.40
C ASP A 450 15.99 1.37 13.94
N TYR A 451 16.66 0.23 13.80
CA TYR A 451 15.96 -1.05 13.55
C TYR A 451 15.23 -1.52 14.81
N LYS A 452 13.99 -1.97 14.67
CA LYS A 452 13.27 -2.66 15.74
C LYS A 452 13.61 -4.15 15.68
N TYR A 453 13.97 -4.76 16.80
CA TYR A 453 14.39 -6.16 16.82
C TYR A 453 13.94 -6.85 18.12
N CYS A 454 13.67 -8.14 18.01
CA CYS A 454 13.33 -8.95 19.17
C CYS A 454 14.57 -9.19 20.03
N LYS A 455 14.49 -8.85 21.32
CA LYS A 455 15.62 -8.98 22.28
C LYS A 455 15.78 -10.37 22.87
N TYR A 456 14.97 -11.35 22.43
CA TYR A 456 15.03 -12.70 22.98
C TYR A 456 16.37 -13.35 22.78
N PHE A 457 16.85 -13.98 23.85
CA PHE A 457 18.14 -14.62 23.93
C PHE A 457 19.33 -13.69 23.68
N MET A 458 19.18 -12.37 23.65
CA MET A 458 20.34 -11.49 23.70
C MET A 458 20.97 -11.55 25.09
N THR A 459 22.29 -11.43 25.17
CA THR A 459 22.94 -11.23 26.47
C THR A 459 22.60 -9.82 26.97
N GLU A 460 22.45 -9.62 28.27
CA GLU A 460 22.19 -8.28 28.81
C GLU A 460 23.34 -7.34 28.44
N GLU A 461 23.11 -6.44 27.49
CA GLU A 461 23.88 -5.21 27.35
C GLU A 461 23.14 -4.14 28.14
N GLU A 462 23.54 -3.93 29.39
CA GLU A 462 23.20 -2.69 30.08
C GLU A 462 23.97 -1.57 29.37
N THR A 463 23.31 -0.81 28.49
CA THR A 463 23.81 0.51 28.12
C THR A 463 23.92 1.33 29.40
N MET A 464 25.15 1.58 29.82
CA MET A 464 25.45 2.37 31.00
C MET A 464 24.85 3.78 30.85
N VAL A 465 23.82 4.07 31.63
CA VAL A 465 23.32 5.43 31.84
C VAL A 465 24.41 6.18 32.60
N MET A 466 24.82 7.35 32.12
CA MET A 466 25.84 8.19 32.77
C MET A 466 25.18 9.22 33.69
N PRO A 467 25.86 9.69 34.76
CA PRO A 467 25.36 10.82 35.54
C PRO A 467 25.28 12.07 34.67
N HIS A 468 24.32 12.97 34.96
CA HIS A 468 24.26 14.28 34.34
C HIS A 468 25.57 15.04 34.63
N VAL A 469 26.12 15.68 33.59
CA VAL A 469 27.37 16.43 33.68
C VAL A 469 27.09 17.92 33.81
N ASN A 470 27.86 18.61 34.64
CA ASN A 470 27.79 20.05 34.75
C ASN A 470 28.18 20.71 33.43
N THR A 471 27.33 21.61 32.96
CA THR A 471 27.61 22.53 31.86
C THR A 471 27.81 23.94 32.42
N ALA A 472 27.95 24.95 31.58
CA ALA A 472 27.98 26.34 32.06
C ALA A 472 26.61 26.76 32.62
N GLU A 473 25.53 26.22 32.03
CA GLU A 473 24.14 26.54 32.28
C GLU A 473 23.51 25.67 33.39
N ASP A 474 23.82 24.38 33.40
CA ASP A 474 23.18 23.39 34.26
C ASP A 474 24.16 22.81 35.29
N LYS A 475 23.70 22.73 36.56
CA LYS A 475 24.50 22.30 37.70
C LYS A 475 23.85 21.10 38.41
N TYR A 476 24.44 19.94 38.21
CA TYR A 476 24.10 18.66 38.81
C TYR A 476 25.09 18.30 39.91
N TYR A 477 24.58 17.92 41.08
CA TYR A 477 25.39 17.54 42.24
C TYR A 477 24.97 16.18 42.77
N TYR A 478 25.97 15.38 43.11
CA TYR A 478 25.84 14.03 43.60
C TYR A 478 26.61 13.84 44.90
N ARG A 479 26.07 13.03 45.81
CA ARG A 479 26.87 12.33 46.81
C ARG A 479 27.43 11.08 46.17
N ILE A 480 28.75 10.93 46.22
CA ILE A 480 29.45 9.71 45.77
C ILE A 480 29.51 8.76 46.97
N VAL A 481 28.52 7.87 47.07
CA VAL A 481 28.27 7.00 48.22
C VAL A 481 28.88 5.61 48.01
N SER A 482 29.54 5.07 49.04
CA SER A 482 30.16 3.74 49.01
C SER A 482 29.12 2.62 48.89
N GLY A 483 29.25 1.77 47.87
CA GLY A 483 28.36 0.63 47.60
C GLY A 483 28.56 -0.60 48.51
N CYS A 484 29.42 -0.50 49.52
CA CYS A 484 29.62 -1.53 50.55
C CYS A 484 28.35 -1.81 51.37
N THR A 485 28.26 -3.03 51.89
CA THR A 485 27.19 -3.45 52.82
C THR A 485 27.66 -3.62 54.26
N ASP A 486 28.91 -3.26 54.57
CA ASP A 486 29.50 -3.34 55.92
C ASP A 486 29.57 -1.97 56.60
N GLY A 487 30.47 -1.77 57.58
CA GLY A 487 30.65 -0.50 58.29
C GLY A 487 31.04 0.70 57.40
N ARG A 488 31.29 0.48 56.10
CA ARG A 488 31.50 1.51 55.08
C ARG A 488 30.20 1.96 54.39
N SER A 489 29.10 1.22 54.56
CA SER A 489 27.79 1.50 53.96
C SER A 489 27.30 2.90 54.33
N GLY A 490 26.70 3.59 53.36
CA GLY A 490 26.14 4.93 53.54
C GLY A 490 27.17 6.06 53.68
N ARG A 491 28.47 5.77 53.72
CA ARG A 491 29.53 6.79 53.75
C ARG A 491 29.73 7.37 52.34
N CYS A 492 29.93 8.68 52.23
CA CYS A 492 30.18 9.37 50.96
C CYS A 492 31.56 10.03 50.93
N TRP A 493 32.01 10.42 49.74
CA TRP A 493 33.24 11.21 49.57
C TRP A 493 33.13 12.57 50.25
N GLU A 494 34.14 12.93 51.02
CA GLU A 494 34.36 14.26 51.60
C GLU A 494 35.73 14.77 51.16
N LEU A 495 35.78 15.99 50.64
CA LEU A 495 37.03 16.73 50.52
C LEU A 495 37.38 17.33 51.88
N LEU A 496 38.49 16.88 52.48
CA LEU A 496 38.87 17.31 53.83
C LEU A 496 39.24 18.81 53.85
N SER A 497 38.41 19.62 54.50
CA SER A 497 38.69 21.02 54.83
C SER A 497 39.59 21.14 56.07
N ALA A 498 40.15 22.33 56.32
CA ALA A 498 40.90 22.63 57.56
C ALA A 498 40.08 22.38 58.84
N THR A 499 38.75 22.38 58.77
CA THR A 499 37.85 22.15 59.91
C THR A 499 37.34 20.71 60.01
N SER A 500 37.68 19.82 59.06
CA SER A 500 37.16 18.45 59.07
C SER A 500 37.64 17.67 60.31
N PRO A 501 36.73 17.04 61.09
CA PRO A 501 37.10 16.26 62.26
C PRO A 501 37.96 15.03 61.90
N LEU A 502 37.90 14.58 60.64
CA LEU A 502 38.66 13.43 60.14
C LEU A 502 40.17 13.67 60.11
N LEU A 503 40.63 14.92 60.06
CA LEU A 503 42.05 15.27 60.11
C LEU A 503 42.71 14.77 61.39
N THR A 504 42.00 14.91 62.53
CA THR A 504 42.52 14.43 63.82
C THR A 504 42.35 12.92 63.93
N THR A 505 41.17 12.41 63.59
CA THR A 505 40.82 10.98 63.72
C THR A 505 41.71 10.06 62.90
N TYR A 506 42.09 10.46 61.67
CA TYR A 506 42.81 9.61 60.73
C TYR A 506 44.17 10.17 60.31
N SER A 507 44.77 11.05 61.13
CA SER A 507 46.12 11.61 60.91
C SER A 507 47.18 10.52 60.67
N ALA A 508 47.15 9.44 61.46
CA ALA A 508 48.06 8.30 61.32
C ALA A 508 47.87 7.51 60.00
N ASN A 509 46.72 7.64 59.35
CA ASN A 509 46.40 7.03 58.06
C ASN A 509 46.62 7.98 56.88
N GLY A 510 47.13 9.18 57.15
CA GLY A 510 47.42 10.22 56.15
C GLY A 510 46.21 11.08 55.78
N ALA A 511 45.26 11.33 56.69
CA ALA A 511 44.29 12.40 56.48
C ALA A 511 45.00 13.77 56.55
N LEU A 512 44.82 14.60 55.53
CA LEU A 512 45.35 15.98 55.42
C LEU A 512 44.32 16.83 54.69
N GLU A 513 44.37 18.15 54.92
CA GLU A 513 43.56 19.11 54.16
C GLU A 513 43.82 18.93 52.65
N GLY A 514 42.76 19.01 51.85
CA GLY A 514 42.83 18.79 50.40
C GLY A 514 42.96 17.32 49.98
N ARG A 515 42.69 16.35 50.87
CA ARG A 515 42.57 14.92 50.51
C ARG A 515 41.11 14.48 50.47
N VAL A 516 40.84 13.42 49.71
CA VAL A 516 39.51 12.81 49.63
C VAL A 516 39.40 11.63 50.61
N TRP A 517 38.34 11.64 51.42
CA TRP A 517 38.07 10.62 52.43
C TRP A 517 36.61 10.16 52.36
N THR A 518 36.25 9.05 53.01
CA THR A 518 34.83 8.74 53.19
C THR A 518 34.35 9.19 54.57
N ASN A 519 33.18 9.80 54.65
CA ASN A 519 32.54 10.20 55.91
C ASN A 519 31.06 9.83 55.96
N ALA A 520 30.46 9.88 57.15
CA ALA A 520 29.00 9.86 57.27
C ALA A 520 28.40 11.08 56.55
N GLN A 521 27.23 10.87 55.94
CA GLN A 521 26.53 11.93 55.23
C GLN A 521 26.12 13.07 56.17
N ALA A 522 26.60 14.27 55.86
CA ALA A 522 26.35 15.50 56.61
C ALA A 522 24.91 15.99 56.44
N ALA A 523 24.33 16.60 57.47
CA ALA A 523 23.13 17.40 57.35
C ALA A 523 23.45 18.75 56.70
N GLU A 524 22.46 19.43 56.11
CA GLU A 524 22.65 20.74 55.45
C GLU A 524 23.22 21.83 56.38
N SER A 525 23.08 21.65 57.69
CA SER A 525 23.63 22.56 58.71
C SER A 525 25.07 22.27 59.13
N ASP A 526 25.67 21.16 58.70
CA ASP A 526 27.05 20.79 59.07
C ASP A 526 28.09 21.51 58.19
N GLU A 527 29.23 21.90 58.77
CA GLU A 527 30.29 22.65 58.05
C GLU A 527 30.90 21.90 56.86
N ASN A 528 30.85 20.57 56.86
CA ASN A 528 31.36 19.71 55.79
C ASN A 528 30.30 19.36 54.73
N TYR A 529 29.07 19.90 54.81
CA TYR A 529 27.99 19.56 53.89
C TYR A 529 28.36 19.78 52.41
N ASP A 530 28.80 20.99 52.06
CA ASP A 530 29.20 21.31 50.68
C ASP A 530 30.49 20.61 50.24
N TYR A 531 31.31 20.13 51.19
CA TYR A 531 32.49 19.33 50.91
C TYR A 531 32.17 17.87 50.56
N GLN A 532 30.90 17.44 50.69
CA GLN A 532 30.42 16.10 50.35
C GLN A 532 29.61 16.04 49.04
N TRP A 533 29.40 17.17 48.38
CA TRP A 533 28.70 17.25 47.11
C TRP A 533 29.69 17.38 45.97
N TRP A 534 29.52 16.55 44.94
CA TRP A 534 30.43 16.43 43.83
C TRP A 534 29.67 16.60 42.52
N SER A 535 30.25 17.32 41.59
CA SER A 535 29.79 17.39 40.21
C SER A 535 30.75 16.68 39.29
N LEU A 536 30.20 16.16 38.20
CA LEU A 536 30.95 15.57 37.11
C LEU A 536 31.03 16.60 35.98
N GLU A 537 32.23 16.98 35.56
CA GLU A 537 32.41 17.85 34.40
C GLU A 537 33.12 17.06 33.29
N GLU A 538 32.53 17.03 32.10
CA GLU A 538 33.12 16.34 30.95
C GLU A 538 34.11 17.25 30.22
N ASP A 539 35.20 16.67 29.71
CA ASP A 539 36.12 17.37 28.84
C ASP A 539 35.41 17.72 27.51
N PRO A 540 35.22 19.01 27.18
CA PRO A 540 34.63 19.39 25.90
C PRO A 540 35.45 18.91 24.70
N ALA A 541 36.74 18.65 24.89
CA ALA A 541 37.64 18.15 23.84
C ALA A 541 37.71 16.62 23.77
N THR A 542 37.34 15.90 24.85
CA THR A 542 37.49 14.45 24.96
C THR A 542 36.31 13.82 25.71
N PRO A 543 35.13 13.65 25.05
CA PRO A 543 33.97 13.00 25.67
C PRO A 543 34.30 11.62 26.26
N GLY A 544 33.72 11.29 27.41
CA GLY A 544 34.06 10.09 28.20
C GLY A 544 35.19 10.29 29.22
N LYS A 545 35.67 11.53 29.39
CA LYS A 545 36.69 11.92 30.39
C LYS A 545 36.15 12.98 31.31
N TYR A 546 36.24 12.72 32.61
CA TYR A 546 35.57 13.55 33.61
C TYR A 546 36.55 14.14 34.62
N ALA A 547 36.27 15.37 35.03
CA ALA A 547 36.80 15.98 36.24
C ALA A 547 35.79 15.79 37.38
N LEU A 548 36.30 15.34 38.54
CA LEU A 548 35.51 15.21 39.77
C LEU A 548 35.69 16.49 40.60
N VAL A 549 34.66 17.33 40.60
CA VAL A 549 34.70 18.68 41.16
C VAL A 549 33.86 18.73 42.45
N CYS A 550 34.45 19.21 43.53
CA CYS A 550 33.78 19.40 44.81
C CYS A 550 32.99 20.72 44.80
N LYS A 551 31.74 20.71 45.25
CA LYS A 551 30.87 21.89 45.31
C LYS A 551 31.47 23.04 46.14
N ALA A 552 32.17 22.72 47.23
CA ALA A 552 32.83 23.72 48.06
C ALA A 552 34.06 24.38 47.39
N VAL A 553 34.65 23.74 46.36
CA VAL A 553 35.86 24.21 45.67
C VAL A 553 35.72 24.02 44.15
N PRO A 554 34.83 24.79 43.47
CA PRO A 554 34.41 24.53 42.09
C PRO A 554 35.47 24.84 41.02
N GLU A 555 36.51 25.60 41.36
CA GLU A 555 37.61 25.97 40.45
C GLU A 555 38.63 24.83 40.24
N GLY A 556 38.56 23.80 41.08
CA GLY A 556 39.52 22.69 41.10
C GLY A 556 38.92 21.33 40.78
N SER A 557 39.72 20.27 40.92
CA SER A 557 39.24 18.89 40.84
C SER A 557 40.17 17.90 41.55
N VAL A 558 39.76 16.64 41.68
CA VAL A 558 40.64 15.57 42.15
C VAL A 558 41.82 15.37 41.19
N ASN A 559 43.04 15.25 41.71
CA ASN A 559 44.23 14.92 40.91
C ASN A 559 44.10 13.51 40.29
N PRO A 560 44.59 13.29 39.07
CA PRO A 560 44.48 12.00 38.39
C PRO A 560 45.39 10.91 38.99
N SER A 561 46.44 11.31 39.71
CA SER A 561 47.40 10.38 40.33
C SER A 561 47.27 10.38 41.86
N PRO A 562 46.97 9.23 42.49
CA PRO A 562 47.04 9.10 43.94
C PRO A 562 48.50 9.11 44.41
N THR A 563 48.72 9.34 45.71
CA THR A 563 50.08 9.35 46.29
C THR A 563 50.84 8.02 46.17
N ALA A 564 50.17 6.91 45.88
CA ALA A 564 50.75 5.59 45.61
C ALA A 564 49.75 4.68 44.86
N ASN A 565 50.25 3.74 44.05
CA ASN A 565 49.44 2.79 43.26
C ASN A 565 49.08 1.54 44.08
N GLY A 566 48.37 1.72 45.19
CA GLY A 566 47.88 0.63 46.05
C GLY A 566 47.03 1.13 47.21
N THR A 567 46.71 0.27 48.18
CA THR A 567 45.81 0.60 49.30
C THR A 567 46.33 1.70 50.24
N GLY A 568 47.62 2.02 50.18
CA GLY A 568 48.24 3.18 50.84
C GLY A 568 48.10 4.51 50.10
N GLY A 569 47.62 4.51 48.86
CA GLY A 569 47.43 5.71 48.04
C GLY A 569 46.30 6.60 48.56
N ARG A 570 46.46 7.92 48.42
CA ARG A 570 45.45 8.93 48.77
C ARG A 570 45.24 9.86 47.58
N TRP A 571 43.97 10.18 47.31
CA TRP A 571 43.60 11.19 46.32
C TRP A 571 43.71 12.58 46.94
N SER A 572 44.36 13.48 46.21
CA SER A 572 44.53 14.88 46.57
C SER A 572 43.76 15.76 45.61
N TYR A 573 43.32 16.92 46.06
CA TYR A 573 42.57 17.89 45.26
C TYR A 573 43.49 19.01 44.80
N ASP A 574 43.36 19.43 43.55
CA ASP A 574 44.04 20.58 42.98
C ASP A 574 43.06 21.75 42.92
N ASN A 575 43.31 22.80 43.71
CA ASN A 575 42.46 23.99 43.77
C ASN A 575 42.73 24.97 42.61
N THR A 576 43.71 24.68 41.75
CA THR A 576 44.19 25.61 40.70
C THR A 576 43.85 25.17 39.28
N GLY A 577 43.30 23.95 39.11
CA GLY A 577 42.95 23.43 37.80
C GLY A 577 42.08 22.18 37.83
N LYS A 578 41.42 21.92 36.69
CA LYS A 578 40.56 20.75 36.46
C LYS A 578 41.30 19.67 35.67
N HIS A 579 41.16 18.42 36.10
CA HIS A 579 41.83 17.25 35.54
C HIS A 579 40.79 16.28 34.99
N TYR A 580 40.64 16.26 33.67
CA TYR A 580 39.66 15.43 32.97
C TYR A 580 40.25 14.06 32.61
N ASN A 581 40.48 13.25 33.64
CA ASN A 581 41.21 11.99 33.51
C ASN A 581 40.42 10.79 34.03
N PHE A 582 39.27 11.04 34.67
CA PHE A 582 38.48 9.99 35.28
C PHE A 582 37.51 9.36 34.29
N ILE A 583 37.33 8.05 34.44
CA ILE A 583 36.44 7.20 33.64
C ILE A 583 35.52 6.47 34.61
N LEU A 584 34.23 6.44 34.29
CA LEU A 584 33.20 5.75 35.07
C LEU A 584 32.86 4.39 34.44
N GLY A 585 32.45 3.44 35.27
CA GLY A 585 31.78 2.21 34.85
C GLY A 585 32.63 1.13 34.19
N SER A 586 33.89 1.42 33.87
CA SER A 586 34.81 0.52 33.14
C SER A 586 34.97 -0.89 33.70
N ASN A 587 34.65 -1.14 34.97
CA ASN A 587 34.68 -2.49 35.58
C ASN A 587 33.61 -2.67 36.66
N GLY A 588 32.45 -2.02 36.49
CA GLY A 588 31.31 -2.14 37.40
C GLY A 588 30.34 -0.98 37.21
N TYR A 589 29.09 -1.32 36.91
CA TYR A 589 27.94 -0.42 36.71
C TYR A 589 26.65 -1.14 37.14
N GLY A 590 25.61 -0.40 37.49
CA GLY A 590 24.26 -0.91 37.71
C GLY A 590 23.40 0.10 38.49
N THR A 591 22.28 -0.38 39.04
CA THR A 591 21.36 0.46 39.84
C THR A 591 21.26 0.03 41.30
N VAL A 592 20.99 0.99 42.19
CA VAL A 592 20.69 0.80 43.61
C VAL A 592 19.75 1.92 44.07
N ASN A 593 18.59 1.55 44.65
CA ASN A 593 17.57 2.51 45.12
C ASN A 593 17.22 3.59 44.09
N GLU A 594 16.96 3.20 42.84
CA GLU A 594 16.65 4.09 41.70
C GLU A 594 17.82 4.97 41.22
N ASN A 595 18.97 4.96 41.92
CA ASN A 595 20.19 5.65 41.52
C ASN A 595 21.14 4.69 40.77
N TYR A 596 22.06 5.26 40.00
CA TYR A 596 23.11 4.50 39.32
C TYR A 596 24.39 4.45 40.16
N TYR A 597 25.12 3.32 40.10
CA TYR A 597 26.45 3.19 40.68
C TYR A 597 27.51 2.86 39.63
N TYR A 598 28.75 3.29 39.88
CA TYR A 598 29.86 3.19 38.94
C TYR A 598 31.15 2.82 39.66
N SER A 599 32.00 2.06 38.98
CA SER A 599 33.43 2.05 39.25
C SER A 599 34.06 3.36 38.78
N ILE A 600 35.05 3.88 39.51
CA ILE A 600 35.76 5.13 39.15
C ILE A 600 37.24 4.80 38.97
N THR A 601 37.82 5.10 37.81
CA THR A 601 39.27 4.96 37.53
C THR A 601 39.83 6.22 36.90
N SER A 602 41.16 6.35 36.85
CA SER A 602 41.86 7.43 36.14
C SER A 602 42.79 6.83 35.10
N ASP A 603 42.97 7.50 33.96
CA ASP A 603 43.92 7.08 32.91
C ASP A 603 45.40 7.16 33.31
N ALA A 604 45.73 7.82 34.42
CA ALA A 604 47.04 7.73 35.05
C ALA A 604 47.29 6.37 35.75
N LEU A 605 46.27 5.51 35.82
CA LEU A 605 46.29 4.21 36.48
C LEU A 605 45.98 3.07 35.51
N THR A 606 46.55 1.90 35.75
CA THR A 606 46.25 0.68 34.97
C THR A 606 45.64 -0.37 35.90
N ASN A 607 44.39 -0.78 35.63
CA ASN A 607 43.64 -1.77 36.42
C ASN A 607 43.52 -1.43 37.93
N LEU A 608 43.39 -0.14 38.27
CA LEU A 608 43.17 0.32 39.64
C LEU A 608 41.98 1.29 39.69
N TYR A 609 41.17 1.17 40.73
CA TYR A 609 39.90 1.90 40.89
C TYR A 609 39.86 2.58 42.25
N ALA A 610 39.18 3.74 42.34
CA ALA A 610 38.95 4.41 43.60
C ALA A 610 38.14 3.50 44.53
N ASN A 611 38.60 3.35 45.78
CA ASN A 611 38.05 2.37 46.71
C ASN A 611 37.86 2.95 48.13
N SER A 612 36.77 2.59 48.78
CA SER A 612 36.47 2.83 50.18
C SER A 612 37.25 1.86 51.07
N SER A 613 38.33 2.35 51.66
CA SER A 613 39.24 1.51 52.47
C SER A 613 38.59 1.01 53.77
N GLN A 614 39.04 -0.15 54.26
CA GLN A 614 38.51 -0.73 55.50
C GLN A 614 38.95 0.06 56.74
N ASN A 615 38.32 -0.23 57.89
CA ASN A 615 38.60 0.43 59.18
C ASN A 615 40.10 0.48 59.52
N GLY A 616 40.85 -0.61 59.30
CA GLY A 616 42.30 -0.66 59.57
C GLY A 616 43.16 0.30 58.71
N GLN A 617 42.59 0.84 57.63
CA GLN A 617 43.20 1.82 56.74
C GLN A 617 42.60 3.23 56.89
N GLY A 618 41.68 3.40 57.84
CA GLY A 618 41.12 4.67 58.26
C GLY A 618 39.95 5.19 57.42
N TYR A 619 39.31 4.38 56.57
CA TYR A 619 38.19 4.81 55.70
C TYR A 619 38.56 5.88 54.64
N ALA A 620 39.82 5.93 54.24
CA ALA A 620 40.31 6.67 53.07
C ALA A 620 39.58 6.29 51.77
N VAL A 621 39.46 7.24 50.84
CA VAL A 621 39.33 6.91 49.43
C VAL A 621 40.75 6.59 48.91
N ASN A 622 41.04 5.32 48.70
CA ASN A 622 42.32 4.82 48.20
C ASN A 622 42.16 4.21 46.80
N VAL A 623 43.12 3.40 46.34
CA VAL A 623 43.01 2.64 45.09
C VAL A 623 43.19 1.15 45.31
N TYR A 624 42.46 0.35 44.53
CA TYR A 624 42.45 -1.11 44.64
C TYR A 624 42.14 -1.79 43.29
N GLY A 625 42.59 -3.05 43.11
CA GLY A 625 42.60 -3.72 41.80
C GLY A 625 41.28 -4.36 41.37
N ASN A 626 40.35 -4.61 42.30
CA ASN A 626 39.04 -5.18 41.99
C ASN A 626 37.94 -4.34 42.66
N PRO A 627 37.15 -3.55 41.92
CA PRO A 627 36.16 -2.67 42.52
C PRO A 627 34.97 -3.41 43.17
N ALA A 628 34.73 -4.68 42.79
CA ALA A 628 33.54 -5.43 43.16
C ALA A 628 33.71 -6.44 44.31
N ASP A 629 34.94 -6.86 44.67
CA ASP A 629 35.20 -7.99 45.60
C ASP A 629 34.72 -7.79 47.05
N GLY A 630 34.40 -6.56 47.43
CA GLY A 630 33.66 -6.21 48.63
C GLY A 630 32.82 -4.96 48.44
N ARG A 631 32.47 -4.65 47.18
CA ARG A 631 31.78 -3.43 46.70
C ARG A 631 32.41 -2.10 47.16
N GLY A 632 33.67 -2.11 47.58
CA GLY A 632 34.40 -0.93 48.05
C GLY A 632 34.79 0.03 46.92
N GLY A 633 34.89 -0.45 45.69
CA GLY A 633 35.18 0.37 44.51
C GLY A 633 33.97 0.64 43.62
N LEU A 634 32.75 0.34 44.09
CA LEU A 634 31.49 0.69 43.42
C LEU A 634 30.86 1.86 44.18
N TRP A 635 30.58 2.96 43.47
CA TRP A 635 30.12 4.21 44.05
C TRP A 635 28.76 4.59 43.48
N GLU A 636 27.76 4.68 44.34
CA GLU A 636 26.43 5.22 44.01
C GLU A 636 26.52 6.73 43.83
N PHE A 637 25.95 7.24 42.74
CA PHE A 637 25.80 8.67 42.49
C PHE A 637 24.39 9.07 42.91
N SER A 638 24.24 9.47 44.18
CA SER A 638 22.94 9.87 44.74
C SER A 638 22.72 11.37 44.49
N PRO A 639 21.74 11.76 43.66
CA PRO A 639 21.57 13.13 43.22
C PRO A 639 20.99 14.02 44.32
N LYS A 640 21.28 15.32 44.27
CA LYS A 640 20.76 16.31 45.23
C LYS A 640 19.24 16.52 45.08
N GLU A 641 18.74 16.41 43.86
CA GLU A 641 17.33 16.48 43.47
C GLU A 641 17.09 15.52 42.29
N ASN A 642 15.84 15.20 41.95
CA ASN A 642 15.58 14.36 40.78
C ASN A 642 15.80 15.17 39.49
N TYR A 643 16.75 14.75 38.67
CA TYR A 643 17.16 15.44 37.44
C TYR A 643 16.44 14.98 36.17
N ASP A 644 15.69 13.88 36.24
CA ASP A 644 14.92 13.34 35.11
C ASP A 644 13.42 13.68 35.29
N PRO A 645 12.87 14.66 34.54
CA PRO A 645 11.49 15.08 34.72
C PRO A 645 10.51 14.00 34.26
N VAL A 646 9.50 13.73 35.09
CA VAL A 646 8.25 13.10 34.65
C VAL A 646 7.39 14.19 34.03
N ALA A 647 6.91 13.99 32.79
CA ALA A 647 5.99 14.93 32.16
C ALA A 647 4.78 15.21 33.10
N PRO A 648 4.35 16.47 33.26
CA PRO A 648 3.16 16.75 34.05
C PRO A 648 1.95 16.04 33.43
N PRO A 649 1.01 15.51 34.24
CA PRO A 649 -0.19 14.86 33.71
C PRO A 649 -1.02 15.88 32.93
N VAL A 650 -1.43 15.51 31.71
CA VAL A 650 -2.36 16.31 30.91
C VAL A 650 -3.76 16.23 31.53
N GLU A 651 -4.40 17.38 31.74
CA GLU A 651 -5.67 17.50 32.48
C GLU A 651 -6.88 17.29 31.55
N PHE A 652 -7.93 16.63 32.07
CA PHE A 652 -9.21 16.50 31.37
C PHE A 652 -9.83 17.89 31.16
N VAL A 653 -9.71 18.45 29.95
CA VAL A 653 -10.43 19.68 29.57
C VAL A 653 -11.92 19.37 29.40
N LYS A 654 -12.78 20.20 30.01
CA LYS A 654 -14.24 20.08 29.98
C LYS A 654 -14.85 21.00 28.93
N MET A 655 -15.98 20.60 28.35
CA MET A 655 -16.77 21.48 27.49
C MET A 655 -17.75 22.32 28.33
N GLU A 656 -17.89 23.60 28.00
CA GLU A 656 -18.70 24.56 28.77
C GLU A 656 -20.05 24.86 28.10
N VAL A 657 -21.11 24.96 28.90
CA VAL A 657 -22.45 25.31 28.41
C VAL A 657 -22.45 26.71 27.78
N GLY A 658 -23.02 26.82 26.58
CA GLY A 658 -23.12 28.08 25.82
C GLY A 658 -21.89 28.39 24.95
N LYS A 659 -20.80 27.64 25.09
CA LYS A 659 -19.63 27.73 24.21
C LYS A 659 -19.83 26.89 22.95
N THR A 660 -19.14 27.31 21.88
CA THR A 660 -19.15 26.63 20.58
C THR A 660 -17.80 25.99 20.35
N TYR A 661 -17.79 24.78 19.79
CA TYR A 661 -16.59 24.01 19.55
C TYR A 661 -16.56 23.46 18.12
N LEU A 662 -15.35 23.42 17.57
CA LEU A 662 -15.02 22.61 16.40
C LEU A 662 -14.51 21.25 16.92
N ILE A 663 -15.04 20.15 16.39
CA ILE A 663 -14.69 18.80 16.81
C ILE A 663 -14.03 18.08 15.62
N THR A 664 -12.73 17.83 15.70
CA THR A 664 -11.90 17.23 14.64
C THR A 664 -11.37 15.87 15.06
N ASN A 665 -11.10 14.99 14.11
CA ASN A 665 -10.55 13.67 14.39
C ASN A 665 -9.08 13.75 14.80
N ASN A 666 -8.63 12.83 15.64
CA ASN A 666 -7.23 12.69 16.06
C ASN A 666 -6.58 11.39 15.56
N VAL A 667 -7.24 10.63 14.68
CA VAL A 667 -6.73 9.35 14.17
C VAL A 667 -6.06 9.54 12.81
N GLU A 668 -4.91 8.88 12.63
CA GLU A 668 -4.15 8.90 11.38
C GLU A 668 -4.99 8.40 10.19
N GLY A 669 -5.01 9.16 9.09
CA GLY A 669 -5.88 8.97 7.94
C GLY A 669 -7.30 9.55 8.08
N TYR A 670 -7.60 10.26 9.17
CA TYR A 670 -8.85 11.01 9.40
C TYR A 670 -8.60 12.45 9.89
N GLU A 671 -7.37 12.95 9.88
CA GLU A 671 -6.91 14.18 10.55
C GLU A 671 -7.65 15.44 10.08
N ALA A 672 -8.11 15.47 8.83
CA ALA A 672 -8.88 16.58 8.28
C ALA A 672 -10.39 16.47 8.54
N THR A 673 -10.86 15.38 9.16
CA THR A 673 -12.29 15.08 9.31
C THR A 673 -12.86 15.76 10.56
N ALA A 674 -13.93 16.54 10.39
CA ALA A 674 -14.69 17.15 11.47
C ALA A 674 -16.11 16.58 11.58
N LEU A 675 -16.68 16.55 12.80
CA LEU A 675 -18.11 16.28 12.98
C LEU A 675 -18.92 17.39 12.31
N ALA A 676 -19.83 17.02 11.41
CA ALA A 676 -20.54 17.97 10.57
C ALA A 676 -22.02 17.63 10.44
N ASP A 677 -22.78 18.64 10.01
CA ASP A 677 -24.17 18.50 9.65
C ASP A 677 -24.41 19.01 8.22
N ASP A 678 -25.09 18.23 7.38
CA ASP A 678 -25.30 18.59 5.97
C ASP A 678 -26.60 19.36 5.70
N GLY A 679 -27.35 19.68 6.76
CA GLY A 679 -28.64 20.38 6.70
C GLY A 679 -29.80 19.62 6.04
N THR A 680 -29.55 18.49 5.38
CA THR A 680 -30.51 17.85 4.46
C THR A 680 -30.76 16.37 4.77
N GLN A 681 -29.74 15.62 5.20
CA GLN A 681 -29.87 14.20 5.53
C GLN A 681 -30.40 13.97 6.94
N ARG A 682 -30.79 12.72 7.16
CA ARG A 682 -31.31 12.18 8.42
C ARG A 682 -30.20 11.82 9.43
N TYR A 683 -28.95 11.65 8.99
CA TYR A 683 -27.87 11.11 9.80
C TYR A 683 -26.78 12.16 10.06
N LEU A 684 -26.12 12.04 11.22
CA LEU A 684 -24.94 12.83 11.56
C LEU A 684 -23.83 12.50 10.56
N GLN A 685 -23.12 13.52 10.08
CA GLN A 685 -22.10 13.38 9.05
C GLN A 685 -20.72 13.72 9.60
N HIS A 686 -19.71 13.42 8.80
CA HIS A 686 -18.39 14.03 8.93
C HIS A 686 -17.98 14.68 7.62
N SER A 687 -17.08 15.65 7.69
CA SER A 687 -16.62 16.38 6.50
C SER A 687 -15.17 16.82 6.66
N THR A 688 -14.44 16.80 5.55
CA THR A 688 -13.12 17.44 5.41
C THR A 688 -13.21 18.85 4.82
N ASP A 689 -14.41 19.28 4.42
CA ASP A 689 -14.64 20.64 3.92
C ASP A 689 -14.64 21.62 5.11
N PRO A 690 -13.71 22.59 5.16
CA PRO A 690 -13.65 23.58 6.23
C PRO A 690 -14.89 24.51 6.27
N PHE A 691 -15.68 24.58 5.19
CA PHE A 691 -16.91 25.38 5.11
C PHE A 691 -18.19 24.58 5.43
N ALA A 692 -18.06 23.29 5.80
CA ALA A 692 -19.19 22.50 6.26
C ALA A 692 -19.76 23.03 7.59
N ASN A 693 -21.02 22.67 7.91
CA ASN A 693 -21.61 23.04 9.20
C ASN A 693 -21.03 22.17 10.32
N ASN A 694 -19.83 22.50 10.81
CA ASN A 694 -19.05 21.72 11.76
C ASN A 694 -18.87 22.40 13.14
N ALA A 695 -19.56 23.50 13.38
CA ALA A 695 -19.63 24.17 14.69
C ALA A 695 -20.76 23.61 15.56
N TRP A 696 -20.42 23.24 16.80
CA TRP A 696 -21.34 22.66 17.77
C TRP A 696 -21.38 23.45 19.07
N THR A 697 -22.54 24.01 19.41
CA THR A 697 -22.79 24.66 20.70
C THR A 697 -23.21 23.62 21.74
N VAL A 698 -22.59 23.69 22.93
CA VAL A 698 -22.97 22.87 24.08
C VAL A 698 -24.22 23.45 24.73
N THR A 699 -25.32 22.72 24.68
CA THR A 699 -26.60 23.18 25.27
C THR A 699 -26.82 22.72 26.70
N GLU A 700 -26.23 21.58 27.07
CA GLU A 700 -26.20 21.06 28.44
C GLU A 700 -24.86 20.34 28.65
N ALA A 701 -24.28 20.49 29.85
CA ALA A 701 -23.11 19.75 30.30
C ALA A 701 -23.30 19.35 31.77
N ALA A 702 -22.92 18.13 32.12
CA ALA A 702 -22.97 17.62 33.48
C ALA A 702 -21.75 16.72 33.75
N ASP A 703 -21.00 17.04 34.80
CA ASP A 703 -19.84 16.28 35.21
C ASP A 703 -20.26 15.02 36.00
N ASN A 704 -19.60 13.90 35.72
CA ASN A 704 -19.85 12.63 36.40
C ASN A 704 -18.77 12.37 37.47
N GLU A 705 -19.10 11.55 38.46
CA GLU A 705 -18.19 11.20 39.57
C GLU A 705 -16.94 10.41 39.11
N ASP A 706 -17.02 9.76 37.94
CA ASP A 706 -15.94 8.94 37.35
C ASP A 706 -14.92 9.76 36.53
N GLY A 707 -15.03 11.08 36.55
CA GLY A 707 -14.15 11.98 35.79
C GLY A 707 -14.53 12.17 34.32
N THR A 708 -15.69 11.65 33.89
CA THR A 708 -16.25 11.88 32.55
C THR A 708 -17.24 13.06 32.54
N GLN A 709 -17.63 13.53 31.36
CA GLN A 709 -18.63 14.61 31.22
C GLN A 709 -19.74 14.22 30.24
N ASN A 710 -21.01 14.39 30.63
CA ASN A 710 -22.13 14.26 29.71
C ASN A 710 -22.44 15.60 29.05
N VAL A 711 -22.51 15.63 27.72
CA VAL A 711 -22.80 16.85 26.93
C VAL A 711 -23.94 16.63 25.94
N LYS A 712 -24.64 17.71 25.60
CA LYS A 712 -25.60 17.76 24.49
C LYS A 712 -25.17 18.84 23.51
N LEU A 713 -25.10 18.48 22.23
CA LEU A 713 -24.55 19.32 21.17
C LEU A 713 -25.63 19.71 20.15
N LYS A 714 -25.64 21.00 19.80
CA LYS A 714 -26.50 21.58 18.77
C LYS A 714 -25.64 22.25 17.70
N ASN A 715 -25.90 21.93 16.44
CA ASN A 715 -25.21 22.56 15.32
C ASN A 715 -25.61 24.03 15.19
N VAL A 716 -24.61 24.91 15.01
CA VAL A 716 -24.83 26.37 14.97
C VAL A 716 -25.65 26.80 13.74
N ALA A 717 -25.30 26.28 12.56
CA ALA A 717 -25.91 26.73 11.30
C ALA A 717 -27.30 26.11 11.08
N THR A 718 -27.43 24.80 11.28
CA THR A 718 -28.68 24.08 10.95
C THR A 718 -29.70 24.10 12.09
N ASN A 719 -29.29 24.51 13.29
CA ASN A 719 -30.07 24.43 14.51
C ASN A 719 -30.54 23.01 14.90
N ARG A 720 -29.94 21.96 14.34
CA ARG A 720 -30.26 20.56 14.65
C ARG A 720 -29.35 20.00 15.75
N PHE A 721 -29.84 19.00 16.47
CA PHE A 721 -29.13 18.32 17.54
C PHE A 721 -28.58 16.97 17.10
N ILE A 722 -27.47 16.56 17.69
CA ILE A 722 -27.04 15.16 17.64
C ILE A 722 -28.10 14.31 18.36
N GLY A 723 -28.72 13.40 17.62
CA GLY A 723 -29.78 12.50 18.08
C GLY A 723 -29.26 11.13 18.49
N THR A 724 -30.17 10.21 18.76
CA THR A 724 -29.84 8.84 19.21
C THR A 724 -29.32 7.96 18.07
N ALA A 725 -28.47 7.00 18.40
CA ALA A 725 -28.05 5.92 17.51
C ALA A 725 -29.21 4.97 17.22
N LEU A 726 -29.27 4.52 15.97
CA LEU A 726 -30.29 3.61 15.48
C LEU A 726 -29.97 2.14 15.78
N THR A 727 -30.81 1.26 15.24
CA THR A 727 -30.57 -0.18 15.21
C THR A 727 -29.25 -0.47 14.50
N TYR A 728 -28.53 -1.47 15.01
CA TYR A 728 -27.27 -1.93 14.44
C TYR A 728 -27.49 -2.50 13.03
N THR A 729 -26.66 -2.07 12.09
CA THR A 729 -26.58 -2.63 10.73
C THR A 729 -25.25 -3.34 10.57
N SER A 730 -25.26 -4.59 10.10
CA SER A 730 -24.05 -5.43 10.06
C SER A 730 -22.89 -4.72 9.33
N ARG A 731 -21.68 -4.80 9.91
CA ARG A 731 -20.40 -4.26 9.41
C ARG A 731 -20.22 -2.74 9.38
N ILE A 732 -21.30 -1.95 9.51
CA ILE A 732 -21.23 -0.46 9.47
C ILE A 732 -21.45 0.14 10.88
N GLY A 733 -22.10 -0.59 11.80
CA GLY A 733 -22.37 -0.08 13.16
C GLY A 733 -23.76 0.57 13.30
N ARG A 734 -23.96 1.36 14.36
CA ARG A 734 -25.24 2.05 14.64
C ARG A 734 -25.21 3.49 14.12
N ARG A 735 -25.87 3.78 12.99
CA ARG A 735 -25.94 5.17 12.47
C ARG A 735 -26.55 6.13 13.48
N VAL A 736 -25.97 7.33 13.59
CA VAL A 736 -26.44 8.39 14.50
C VAL A 736 -27.37 9.33 13.76
N GLN A 737 -28.52 9.66 14.35
CA GLN A 737 -29.51 10.55 13.72
C GLN A 737 -29.23 12.02 14.00
N MET A 738 -29.70 12.89 13.10
CA MET A 738 -29.89 14.32 13.37
C MET A 738 -31.35 14.60 13.70
N ASN A 739 -31.60 15.42 14.73
CA ASN A 739 -32.94 15.74 15.23
C ASN A 739 -33.17 17.25 15.31
N ALA A 740 -34.38 17.72 14.97
CA ALA A 740 -34.71 19.15 15.04
C ALA A 740 -34.98 19.66 16.47
N SER A 741 -35.35 18.79 17.41
CA SER A 741 -35.86 19.21 18.73
C SER A 741 -35.33 18.43 19.94
N THR A 742 -34.77 17.23 19.74
CA THR A 742 -34.36 16.34 20.86
C THR A 742 -32.90 15.96 20.73
N ALA A 743 -32.09 16.35 21.71
CA ALA A 743 -30.68 16.00 21.81
C ALA A 743 -30.48 14.69 22.58
N ALA A 744 -29.60 13.84 22.07
CA ALA A 744 -29.05 12.72 22.82
C ALA A 744 -27.88 13.20 23.71
N ALA A 745 -27.74 12.61 24.90
CA ALA A 745 -26.56 12.84 25.73
C ALA A 745 -25.37 12.03 25.19
N LEU A 746 -24.23 12.69 25.07
CA LEU A 746 -22.94 12.09 24.73
C LEU A 746 -22.05 12.10 25.97
N THR A 747 -21.46 10.96 26.32
CA THR A 747 -20.46 10.86 27.39
C THR A 747 -19.07 11.10 26.80
N LEU A 748 -18.44 12.18 27.20
CA LEU A 748 -17.08 12.58 26.85
C LEU A 748 -16.08 11.93 27.83
N THR A 749 -15.11 11.19 27.29
CA THR A 749 -14.03 10.54 28.06
C THR A 749 -12.68 10.93 27.49
N TYR A 750 -11.66 11.17 28.32
CA TYR A 750 -10.32 11.56 27.91
C TYR A 750 -9.35 10.37 27.93
N ASN A 751 -8.49 10.27 26.91
CA ASN A 751 -7.40 9.32 26.83
C ASN A 751 -6.07 10.06 27.03
N PRO A 752 -5.43 9.95 28.21
CA PRO A 752 -4.20 10.68 28.51
C PRO A 752 -2.96 10.17 27.75
N ALA A 753 -2.99 8.96 27.20
CA ALA A 753 -1.84 8.41 26.45
C ALA A 753 -1.73 8.99 25.03
N GLU A 754 -2.87 9.34 24.42
CA GLU A 754 -2.96 9.82 23.03
C GLU A 754 -3.43 11.30 22.96
N GLU A 755 -3.57 11.94 24.12
CA GLU A 755 -4.00 13.34 24.28
C GLU A 755 -5.32 13.69 23.56
N CYS A 756 -6.31 12.78 23.57
CA CYS A 756 -7.54 12.92 22.81
C CYS A 756 -8.81 12.51 23.58
N TYR A 757 -9.97 12.70 22.97
CA TYR A 757 -11.28 12.45 23.58
C TYR A 757 -12.15 11.48 22.78
N ARG A 758 -12.98 10.71 23.48
CA ARG A 758 -14.07 9.92 22.86
C ARG A 758 -15.42 10.46 23.24
N PHE A 759 -16.28 10.62 22.24
CA PHE A 759 -17.71 10.87 22.43
C PHE A 759 -18.45 9.54 22.38
N LYS A 760 -19.10 9.13 23.48
CA LYS A 760 -19.84 7.86 23.56
C LYS A 760 -21.35 8.08 23.65
N GLN A 761 -22.13 7.26 22.95
CA GLN A 761 -23.57 7.17 23.18
C GLN A 761 -23.93 6.06 24.17
N SER A 762 -24.90 6.38 25.03
CA SER A 762 -25.36 5.50 26.12
C SER A 762 -24.24 5.03 27.05
N GLY A 763 -23.15 5.78 27.14
CA GLY A 763 -21.95 5.42 27.93
C GLY A 763 -21.09 4.29 27.33
N THR A 764 -21.49 3.69 26.20
CA THR A 764 -20.86 2.46 25.68
C THR A 764 -20.24 2.64 24.30
N TYR A 765 -20.91 3.28 23.35
CA TYR A 765 -20.53 3.21 21.93
C TYR A 765 -19.88 4.52 21.44
N SER A 766 -18.60 4.48 21.10
CA SER A 766 -17.87 5.66 20.58
C SER A 766 -18.37 6.08 19.20
N LEU A 767 -18.43 7.39 18.96
CA LEU A 767 -18.72 7.99 17.66
C LEU A 767 -17.53 7.80 16.71
N SER A 768 -17.78 7.33 15.50
CA SER A 768 -16.74 7.00 14.51
C SER A 768 -17.19 7.36 13.09
N PRO A 769 -16.32 7.95 12.24
CA PRO A 769 -16.60 8.19 10.83
C PRO A 769 -16.63 6.90 10.02
N THR A 770 -17.45 6.89 8.97
CA THR A 770 -17.54 5.80 8.01
C THR A 770 -17.31 6.30 6.58
N THR A 771 -16.93 5.41 5.67
CA THR A 771 -16.56 5.79 4.28
C THR A 771 -17.73 6.34 3.46
N ASP A 772 -18.98 6.16 3.90
CA ASP A 772 -20.16 6.70 3.22
C ASP A 772 -20.50 8.15 3.62
N GLY A 773 -19.64 8.79 4.42
CA GLY A 773 -19.80 10.17 4.92
C GLY A 773 -20.52 10.27 6.27
N THR A 774 -21.09 9.17 6.79
CA THR A 774 -21.89 9.21 8.03
C THR A 774 -21.08 8.92 9.29
N ILE A 775 -21.60 9.35 10.45
CA ILE A 775 -21.13 8.96 11.78
C ILE A 775 -21.96 7.82 12.34
N VAL A 776 -21.27 6.84 12.91
CA VAL A 776 -21.87 5.70 13.62
C VAL A 776 -21.42 5.66 15.08
N ALA A 777 -22.21 5.03 15.93
CA ALA A 777 -21.88 4.73 17.31
C ALA A 777 -21.59 3.22 17.44
N GLY A 778 -20.30 2.85 17.43
CA GLY A 778 -19.78 1.49 17.60
C GLY A 778 -20.07 0.48 16.46
N SER A 779 -19.15 -0.47 16.26
CA SER A 779 -19.32 -1.66 15.42
C SER A 779 -19.18 -2.95 16.25
N ASN A 780 -20.29 -3.59 16.63
CA ASN A 780 -20.22 -4.92 17.24
C ASN A 780 -19.76 -5.94 16.19
N VAL A 781 -18.67 -6.67 16.44
CA VAL A 781 -18.59 -8.06 15.94
C VAL A 781 -18.56 -9.07 17.09
N THR A 782 -18.13 -8.72 18.29
CA THR A 782 -18.43 -9.49 19.51
C THR A 782 -18.42 -8.58 20.73
N ALA A 783 -19.45 -8.72 21.56
CA ALA A 783 -19.44 -8.16 22.90
C ALA A 783 -18.21 -8.70 23.64
N ASP A 784 -17.44 -7.79 24.24
CA ASP A 784 -16.62 -7.98 25.43
C ASP A 784 -15.09 -7.86 25.36
N ASP A 785 -14.34 -7.84 24.25
CA ASP A 785 -12.85 -7.80 24.41
C ASP A 785 -11.91 -7.22 23.34
N TYR A 786 -12.37 -6.52 22.29
CA TYR A 786 -11.41 -5.88 21.36
C TYR A 786 -11.90 -4.52 20.85
N ASP A 787 -11.77 -3.50 21.69
CA ASP A 787 -11.62 -2.12 21.23
C ASP A 787 -10.19 -1.98 20.68
N ALA A 788 -10.05 -1.75 19.37
CA ALA A 788 -8.77 -1.52 18.72
C ALA A 788 -8.01 -0.35 19.40
N PRO A 789 -6.66 -0.35 19.39
CA PRO A 789 -5.84 0.72 19.99
C PRO A 789 -6.16 2.11 19.45
N ARG A 790 -6.47 2.18 18.15
CA ARG A 790 -6.91 3.39 17.43
C ARG A 790 -8.18 3.05 16.67
N LEU A 791 -9.29 3.07 17.40
CA LEU A 791 -10.65 2.83 16.90
C LEU A 791 -10.93 3.68 15.66
N GLN A 792 -11.35 3.08 14.54
CA GLN A 792 -12.02 3.61 13.33
C GLN A 792 -12.29 5.14 13.23
N GLY A 793 -11.33 6.04 13.51
CA GLY A 793 -11.60 7.47 13.68
C GLY A 793 -12.45 7.83 14.92
N ALA A 794 -12.42 7.07 16.01
CA ALA A 794 -13.26 7.34 17.19
C ALA A 794 -12.63 8.28 18.23
N GLU A 795 -11.41 8.72 17.97
CA GLU A 795 -10.69 9.71 18.77
C GLU A 795 -10.87 11.08 18.17
N TRP A 796 -11.24 12.04 19.01
CA TRP A 796 -11.61 13.38 18.63
C TRP A 796 -10.86 14.38 19.50
N ASN A 797 -10.54 15.52 18.93
CA ASN A 797 -10.17 16.73 19.64
C ASN A 797 -11.28 17.75 19.50
N PHE A 798 -11.38 18.66 20.47
CA PHE A 798 -12.25 19.81 20.36
C PHE A 798 -11.51 21.07 20.76
N ARG A 799 -11.82 22.17 20.07
CA ARG A 799 -11.29 23.50 20.36
C ARG A 799 -12.43 24.50 20.36
N GLU A 800 -12.41 25.43 21.32
CA GLU A 800 -13.38 26.53 21.34
C GLU A 800 -13.29 27.31 20.03
N ALA A 801 -14.45 27.57 19.42
CA ALA A 801 -14.56 28.09 18.08
C ALA A 801 -15.70 29.11 17.96
N ARG A 802 -15.61 29.97 16.95
CA ARG A 802 -16.67 30.88 16.51
C ARG A 802 -16.96 30.66 15.02
N VAL A 803 -18.18 30.95 14.61
CA VAL A 803 -18.56 30.93 13.18
C VAL A 803 -18.40 32.34 12.64
N VAL A 804 -17.65 32.48 11.55
CA VAL A 804 -17.49 33.73 10.82
C VAL A 804 -18.20 33.66 9.47
N THR A 805 -18.73 34.80 9.03
CA THR A 805 -19.32 34.98 7.71
C THR A 805 -18.33 35.75 6.84
N LEU A 806 -18.01 35.20 5.68
CA LEU A 806 -17.05 35.73 4.71
C LEU A 806 -17.81 36.20 3.48
N VAL A 807 -17.99 37.51 3.35
CA VAL A 807 -18.59 38.14 2.17
C VAL A 807 -17.47 38.37 1.16
N CYS A 808 -17.42 37.56 0.12
CA CYS A 808 -16.34 37.59 -0.87
C CYS A 808 -16.73 38.45 -2.06
N MET A 809 -15.89 39.42 -2.43
CA MET A 809 -16.06 40.29 -3.58
C MET A 809 -14.79 40.35 -4.41
N ASP A 810 -14.90 40.66 -5.70
CA ASP A 810 -13.74 41.08 -6.48
C ASP A 810 -13.40 42.57 -6.23
N ASN A 811 -12.25 43.00 -6.73
CA ASN A 811 -11.75 44.37 -6.63
C ASN A 811 -12.52 45.38 -7.49
N GLU A 812 -13.56 44.94 -8.19
CA GLU A 812 -14.52 45.77 -8.91
C GLU A 812 -15.87 45.87 -8.18
N ASN A 813 -15.98 45.28 -6.98
CA ASN A 813 -17.17 45.17 -6.12
C ASN A 813 -18.27 44.23 -6.66
N ASN A 814 -17.92 43.25 -7.48
CA ASN A 814 -18.86 42.18 -7.83
C ASN A 814 -18.82 41.08 -6.74
N GLU A 815 -19.99 40.60 -6.32
CA GLU A 815 -20.11 39.55 -5.32
C GLU A 815 -19.67 38.18 -5.89
N LEU A 816 -18.70 37.53 -5.23
CA LEU A 816 -18.24 36.17 -5.54
C LEU A 816 -18.98 35.12 -4.72
N GLY A 817 -19.54 35.52 -3.58
CA GLY A 817 -20.41 34.72 -2.74
C GLY A 817 -20.22 35.01 -1.26
N THR A 818 -21.16 34.55 -0.44
CA THR A 818 -21.11 34.63 1.02
C THR A 818 -20.99 33.24 1.61
N PHE A 819 -19.97 33.02 2.44
CA PHE A 819 -19.63 31.71 2.99
C PHE A 819 -19.57 31.77 4.52
N THR A 820 -19.88 30.68 5.20
CA THR A 820 -19.66 30.57 6.66
C THR A 820 -18.54 29.58 6.93
N ARG A 821 -17.64 29.93 7.86
CA ARG A 821 -16.55 29.05 8.28
C ARG A 821 -16.44 29.02 9.79
N THR A 822 -16.15 27.86 10.34
CA THR A 822 -15.80 27.72 11.76
C THR A 822 -14.31 27.98 11.93
N VAL A 823 -13.95 28.90 12.81
CA VAL A 823 -12.55 29.24 13.14
C VAL A 823 -12.33 29.13 14.64
N PRO A 824 -11.10 28.82 15.10
CA PRO A 824 -10.79 28.87 16.52
C PRO A 824 -11.14 30.21 17.16
N ALA A 825 -11.61 30.20 18.40
CA ALA A 825 -12.10 31.40 19.09
C ALA A 825 -11.00 32.46 19.34
N ASP A 826 -9.74 32.04 19.36
CA ASP A 826 -8.56 32.89 19.54
C ASP A 826 -8.00 33.47 18.22
N VAL A 827 -8.56 33.10 17.05
CA VAL A 827 -8.22 33.74 15.78
C VAL A 827 -8.83 35.13 15.72
N THR A 828 -7.99 36.15 15.75
CA THR A 828 -8.39 37.57 15.71
C THR A 828 -8.42 38.16 14.29
N GLU A 829 -7.67 37.58 13.34
CA GLU A 829 -7.57 38.05 11.95
C GLU A 829 -7.89 36.92 10.97
N ILE A 830 -8.58 37.24 9.87
CA ILE A 830 -8.93 36.27 8.83
C ILE A 830 -7.88 36.32 7.72
N THR A 831 -6.95 35.38 7.71
CA THR A 831 -5.91 35.30 6.68
C THR A 831 -6.42 34.61 5.40
N GLU A 832 -5.65 34.68 4.31
CA GLU A 832 -5.96 34.04 3.02
C GLU A 832 -6.32 32.55 3.18
N GLU A 833 -5.59 31.81 4.02
CA GLU A 833 -5.80 30.37 4.28
C GLU A 833 -7.18 30.06 4.90
N LEU A 834 -7.80 31.06 5.52
CA LEU A 834 -9.13 30.96 6.12
C LEU A 834 -10.24 31.29 5.13
N CYS A 835 -9.91 31.76 3.94
CA CYS A 835 -10.88 32.23 2.96
C CYS A 835 -11.20 31.20 1.86
N PRO A 836 -12.37 31.28 1.21
CA PRO A 836 -12.70 30.42 0.07
C PRO A 836 -11.76 30.69 -1.11
N THR A 837 -11.26 29.64 -1.75
CA THR A 837 -10.47 29.80 -2.98
C THR A 837 -11.39 29.89 -4.19
N PHE A 838 -11.25 30.95 -4.98
CA PHE A 838 -11.96 31.08 -6.25
C PHE A 838 -10.98 30.86 -7.41
N LYS A 839 -11.39 30.02 -8.38
CA LYS A 839 -10.61 29.77 -9.61
C LYS A 839 -10.28 31.11 -10.28
N ASN A 840 -9.03 31.30 -10.67
CA ASN A 840 -8.53 32.49 -11.38
C ASN A 840 -8.60 33.82 -10.60
N MET A 841 -8.75 33.76 -9.28
CA MET A 841 -8.71 34.92 -8.40
C MET A 841 -7.56 34.78 -7.40
N SER A 842 -7.02 35.91 -6.94
CA SER A 842 -6.03 35.98 -5.86
C SER A 842 -6.57 36.84 -4.73
N PHE A 843 -6.33 36.42 -3.49
CA PHE A 843 -6.69 37.19 -2.30
C PHE A 843 -5.95 38.54 -2.29
N ILE A 844 -6.64 39.60 -1.85
CA ILE A 844 -6.05 40.93 -1.63
C ILE A 844 -6.10 41.28 -0.14
N SER A 845 -7.28 41.27 0.44
CA SER A 845 -7.49 41.76 1.80
C SER A 845 -8.72 41.14 2.46
N SER A 846 -8.72 41.21 3.78
CA SER A 846 -9.83 40.85 4.67
C SER A 846 -10.08 42.01 5.63
N GLU A 847 -11.32 42.48 5.73
CA GLU A 847 -11.70 43.56 6.64
C GLU A 847 -12.92 43.15 7.46
N GLU A 848 -12.86 43.32 8.78
CA GLU A 848 -14.03 43.08 9.64
C GLU A 848 -15.11 44.12 9.34
N MET A 849 -16.33 43.65 9.11
CA MET A 849 -17.49 44.48 8.88
C MET A 849 -18.05 44.98 10.22
N GLY A 850 -18.92 45.99 10.20
CA GLY A 850 -19.52 46.55 11.43
C GLY A 850 -20.43 45.60 12.21
N GLU A 851 -20.68 44.38 11.73
CA GLU A 851 -21.38 43.30 12.42
C GLU A 851 -20.40 42.23 12.91
N GLU A 852 -20.53 41.81 14.17
CA GLU A 852 -19.64 40.87 14.83
C GLU A 852 -19.52 39.55 14.03
N ASN A 853 -18.28 39.09 13.80
CA ASN A 853 -17.95 37.88 13.02
C ASN A 853 -18.25 37.94 11.52
N GLN A 854 -18.49 39.11 10.93
CA GLN A 854 -18.60 39.26 9.47
C GLN A 854 -17.35 39.92 8.89
N TYR A 855 -16.83 39.39 7.79
CA TYR A 855 -15.63 39.89 7.13
C TYR A 855 -15.87 40.07 5.63
N LEU A 856 -15.47 41.22 5.10
CA LEU A 856 -15.38 41.48 3.67
C LEU A 856 -14.03 40.97 3.17
N ILE A 857 -14.06 40.03 2.22
CA ILE A 857 -12.86 39.46 1.61
C ILE A 857 -12.79 39.94 0.16
N VAL A 858 -11.71 40.62 -0.20
CA VAL A 858 -11.52 41.19 -1.54
C VAL A 858 -10.52 40.35 -2.32
N TYR A 859 -10.87 39.99 -3.55
CA TYR A 859 -10.03 39.26 -4.48
C TYR A 859 -9.75 40.08 -5.73
N THR A 860 -8.66 39.80 -6.43
CA THR A 860 -8.39 40.33 -7.78
C THR A 860 -8.33 39.20 -8.79
N ARG A 861 -8.67 39.50 -10.04
CA ARG A 861 -8.49 38.56 -11.14
C ARG A 861 -6.99 38.28 -11.32
N SER A 862 -6.58 37.02 -11.20
CA SER A 862 -5.18 36.60 -11.36
C SER A 862 -4.91 35.94 -12.70
N SER A 863 -5.92 35.32 -13.29
CA SER A 863 -5.89 34.75 -14.64
C SER A 863 -7.26 34.85 -15.33
N TYR A 864 -7.30 34.59 -16.63
CA TYR A 864 -8.52 34.34 -17.38
C TYR A 864 -8.54 32.87 -17.82
N ASN A 865 -9.69 32.20 -17.70
CA ASN A 865 -9.88 30.88 -18.26
C ASN A 865 -10.09 30.97 -19.76
N VAL A 866 -9.27 30.23 -20.49
CA VAL A 866 -9.41 30.00 -21.92
C VAL A 866 -9.77 28.53 -22.11
N MET A 867 -11.06 28.27 -22.34
CA MET A 867 -11.59 26.91 -22.51
C MET A 867 -11.62 26.54 -23.99
N LEU A 868 -10.86 25.53 -24.37
CA LEU A 868 -10.94 24.91 -25.69
C LEU A 868 -11.98 23.81 -25.62
N ARG A 869 -13.10 23.99 -26.31
CA ARG A 869 -14.13 22.95 -26.40
C ARG A 869 -14.03 22.25 -27.74
N CYS A 870 -13.50 21.03 -27.74
CA CYS A 870 -13.43 20.19 -28.91
C CYS A 870 -14.75 19.44 -29.04
N VAL A 871 -15.47 19.64 -30.13
CA VAL A 871 -16.76 19.01 -30.40
C VAL A 871 -16.75 18.33 -31.77
N ASP A 872 -17.56 17.30 -31.93
CA ASP A 872 -17.84 16.73 -33.24
C ASP A 872 -18.85 17.58 -34.03
N GLU A 873 -19.08 17.23 -35.28
CA GLU A 873 -20.01 17.88 -36.20
C GLU A 873 -21.47 17.88 -35.70
N ARG A 874 -21.80 17.03 -34.72
CA ARG A 874 -23.11 16.90 -34.05
C ARG A 874 -23.14 17.62 -32.70
N GLY A 875 -22.08 18.32 -32.33
CA GLY A 875 -21.95 19.04 -31.07
C GLY A 875 -21.72 18.16 -29.83
N ALA A 876 -21.36 16.89 -30.00
CA ALA A 876 -20.93 16.04 -28.90
C ALA A 876 -19.51 16.41 -28.46
N ILE A 877 -19.27 16.43 -27.15
CA ILE A 877 -18.02 16.91 -26.56
C ILE A 877 -16.96 15.80 -26.65
N LEU A 878 -15.82 16.12 -27.24
CA LEU A 878 -14.68 15.22 -27.39
C LEU A 878 -13.63 15.46 -26.31
N ALA A 879 -13.33 16.74 -26.07
CA ALA A 879 -12.39 17.20 -25.06
C ALA A 879 -12.74 18.63 -24.61
N GLU A 880 -12.46 18.95 -23.35
CA GLU A 880 -12.40 20.32 -22.84
C GLU A 880 -11.00 20.54 -22.28
N ILE A 881 -10.32 21.59 -22.72
CA ILE A 881 -8.99 21.95 -22.21
C ILE A 881 -9.09 23.34 -21.60
N ASP A 882 -8.96 23.39 -20.27
CA ASP A 882 -8.91 24.65 -19.52
C ASP A 882 -7.48 25.19 -19.52
N ASN A 883 -7.30 26.44 -19.95
CA ASN A 883 -6.04 27.15 -19.86
C ASN A 883 -6.22 28.38 -18.97
N ALA A 884 -5.63 28.35 -17.77
CA ALA A 884 -5.55 29.52 -16.92
C ALA A 884 -4.41 30.42 -17.42
N VAL A 885 -4.76 31.56 -18.01
CA VAL A 885 -3.81 32.50 -18.61
C VAL A 885 -3.69 33.70 -17.68
N PRO A 886 -2.53 33.95 -17.04
CA PRO A 886 -2.39 35.07 -16.12
C PRO A 886 -2.80 36.40 -16.76
N VAL A 887 -3.37 37.31 -15.97
CA VAL A 887 -3.81 38.62 -16.47
C VAL A 887 -2.63 39.34 -17.12
N GLY A 888 -2.78 39.73 -18.40
CA GLY A 888 -1.74 40.40 -19.20
C GLY A 888 -0.84 39.46 -20.01
N GLU A 889 -0.87 38.15 -19.76
CA GLU A 889 -0.11 37.16 -20.53
C GLU A 889 -0.83 36.72 -21.81
N ARG A 890 -0.11 36.06 -22.71
CA ARG A 890 -0.65 35.58 -24.00
C ARG A 890 -0.98 34.09 -23.95
N PHE A 891 -2.17 33.75 -24.44
CA PHE A 891 -2.53 32.40 -24.84
C PHE A 891 -2.17 32.18 -26.31
N THR A 892 -1.65 31.01 -26.66
CA THR A 892 -1.43 30.60 -28.06
C THR A 892 -2.25 29.36 -28.37
N MET A 893 -3.04 29.43 -29.44
CA MET A 893 -3.95 28.36 -29.84
C MET A 893 -3.20 27.21 -30.50
N TYR A 894 -3.41 25.99 -29.98
CA TYR A 894 -3.04 24.75 -30.64
C TYR A 894 -4.20 23.77 -30.56
N THR A 895 -4.69 23.35 -31.72
CA THR A 895 -5.70 22.29 -31.78
C THR A 895 -5.11 20.95 -31.34
N PRO A 896 -5.76 20.24 -30.41
CA PRO A 896 -5.32 18.91 -30.00
C PRO A 896 -5.61 17.87 -31.08
N GLU A 897 -4.80 16.82 -31.16
CA GLU A 897 -5.18 15.62 -31.90
C GLU A 897 -6.18 14.81 -31.07
N ILE A 898 -7.30 14.44 -31.67
CA ILE A 898 -8.35 13.64 -31.02
C ILE A 898 -8.45 12.29 -31.74
N PRO A 899 -8.16 11.15 -31.08
CA PRO A 899 -8.22 9.83 -31.72
C PRO A 899 -9.59 9.54 -32.34
N HIS A 900 -9.61 8.98 -33.56
CA HIS A 900 -10.82 8.69 -34.35
C HIS A 900 -11.59 9.90 -34.87
N TYR A 901 -11.08 11.11 -34.67
CA TYR A 901 -11.69 12.35 -35.14
C TYR A 901 -10.68 13.15 -35.97
N THR A 902 -11.14 13.73 -37.07
CA THR A 902 -10.34 14.58 -37.95
C THR A 902 -10.76 16.04 -37.75
N LYS A 903 -9.83 16.93 -37.44
CA LYS A 903 -10.12 18.36 -37.32
C LYS A 903 -10.69 18.90 -38.63
N GLU A 904 -11.83 19.59 -38.55
CA GLU A 904 -12.40 20.33 -39.68
C GLU A 904 -12.07 21.82 -39.61
N SER A 905 -12.40 22.46 -38.48
CA SER A 905 -12.27 23.91 -38.32
C SER A 905 -12.08 24.29 -36.85
N ALA A 906 -11.66 25.52 -36.61
CA ALA A 906 -11.57 26.10 -35.27
C ALA A 906 -11.98 27.58 -35.36
N GLU A 907 -12.64 28.09 -34.33
CA GLU A 907 -12.99 29.52 -34.24
C GLU A 907 -11.74 30.41 -34.18
N MET A 908 -10.61 29.85 -33.74
CA MET A 908 -9.30 30.49 -33.72
C MET A 908 -8.27 29.61 -34.44
N ALA A 909 -7.50 30.20 -35.35
CA ALA A 909 -6.49 29.47 -36.12
C ALA A 909 -5.30 29.03 -35.23
N ASP A 910 -4.71 27.88 -35.55
CA ASP A 910 -3.52 27.38 -34.88
C ASP A 910 -2.35 28.35 -34.97
N GLY A 911 -1.59 28.45 -33.89
CA GLY A 911 -0.41 29.32 -33.77
C GLY A 911 -0.73 30.80 -33.59
N VAL A 912 -2.01 31.21 -33.62
CA VAL A 912 -2.39 32.58 -33.27
C VAL A 912 -2.27 32.75 -31.74
N SER A 913 -1.70 33.88 -31.32
CA SER A 913 -1.67 34.25 -29.90
C SER A 913 -2.56 35.47 -29.64
N TYR A 914 -3.27 35.49 -28.51
CA TYR A 914 -3.97 36.68 -28.02
C TYR A 914 -3.83 36.80 -26.50
N THR A 915 -4.02 38.01 -25.98
CA THR A 915 -4.07 38.27 -24.53
C THR A 915 -5.53 38.32 -24.09
N PRO A 916 -6.04 37.37 -23.30
CA PRO A 916 -7.41 37.41 -22.80
C PRO A 916 -7.65 38.64 -21.91
N SER A 917 -8.86 39.19 -22.00
CA SER A 917 -9.37 40.25 -21.12
C SER A 917 -10.65 39.85 -20.38
N SER A 918 -11.11 38.61 -20.58
CA SER A 918 -12.25 37.97 -19.91
C SER A 918 -12.07 36.46 -20.00
N ASP A 919 -12.79 35.69 -19.18
CA ASP A 919 -12.94 34.25 -19.43
C ASP A 919 -13.69 34.07 -20.75
N PHE A 920 -13.24 33.14 -21.60
CA PHE A 920 -14.01 32.78 -22.78
C PHE A 920 -13.71 31.36 -23.26
N GLU A 921 -14.68 30.84 -23.99
CA GLU A 921 -14.70 29.52 -24.59
C GLU A 921 -14.64 29.69 -26.11
N PHE A 922 -13.86 28.85 -26.79
CA PHE A 922 -13.92 28.76 -28.24
C PHE A 922 -13.90 27.30 -28.70
N TYR A 923 -14.53 27.08 -29.85
CA TYR A 923 -14.83 25.76 -30.36
C TYR A 923 -13.81 25.30 -31.40
N VAL A 924 -13.45 24.02 -31.29
CA VAL A 924 -12.74 23.29 -32.34
C VAL A 924 -13.65 22.17 -32.81
N TYR A 925 -13.94 22.16 -34.10
CA TYR A 925 -14.87 21.22 -34.72
C TYR A 925 -14.08 20.09 -35.38
N TYR A 926 -14.49 18.87 -35.10
CA TYR A 926 -13.95 17.66 -35.70
C TYR A 926 -15.05 16.89 -36.41
N ALA A 927 -14.66 16.09 -37.39
CA ALA A 927 -15.49 15.11 -38.07
C ALA A 927 -15.06 13.70 -37.72
N THR A 928 -15.99 12.76 -37.74
CA THR A 928 -15.70 11.32 -37.64
C THR A 928 -16.63 10.50 -38.52
N ASN A 929 -16.19 9.29 -38.86
CA ASN A 929 -17.05 8.26 -39.42
C ASN A 929 -17.58 7.28 -38.34
N ALA A 930 -17.21 7.47 -37.07
CA ALA A 930 -17.74 6.70 -35.94
C ALA A 930 -19.19 7.09 -35.61
N TYR A 931 -19.93 6.15 -35.05
CA TYR A 931 -21.21 6.43 -34.40
C TYR A 931 -20.96 6.98 -32.99
N THR A 932 -21.70 8.03 -32.60
CA THR A 932 -21.55 8.65 -31.28
C THR A 932 -22.33 7.87 -30.23
N GLY A 933 -21.61 7.26 -29.27
CA GLY A 933 -22.14 6.81 -27.99
C GLY A 933 -21.92 7.86 -26.90
N ILE A 934 -22.35 7.56 -25.67
CA ILE A 934 -22.24 8.48 -24.52
C ILE A 934 -21.16 7.95 -23.57
N LYS A 935 -20.05 8.65 -23.47
CA LYS A 935 -19.03 8.40 -22.44
C LYS A 935 -19.55 8.82 -21.07
N LYS A 936 -20.00 10.08 -20.96
CA LYS A 936 -20.63 10.68 -19.78
C LYS A 936 -21.57 11.81 -20.18
N LEU A 937 -22.42 12.25 -19.26
CA LEU A 937 -23.30 13.39 -19.49
C LEU A 937 -22.53 14.71 -19.42
N GLY A 938 -22.90 15.65 -20.29
CA GLY A 938 -22.47 17.03 -20.26
C GLY A 938 -23.48 17.93 -19.53
N ARG A 939 -23.49 19.21 -19.87
CA ARG A 939 -24.34 20.21 -19.23
C ARG A 939 -25.82 19.99 -19.60
N LEU A 940 -26.71 20.41 -18.70
CA LEU A 940 -28.14 20.46 -18.98
C LEU A 940 -28.43 21.55 -20.03
N VAL A 941 -29.25 21.23 -21.01
CA VAL A 941 -29.55 22.09 -22.15
C VAL A 941 -30.92 22.72 -21.96
N THR A 942 -30.99 24.05 -22.04
CA THR A 942 -32.26 24.80 -21.97
C THR A 942 -32.63 25.45 -23.31
N LYS A 943 -31.71 25.42 -24.28
CA LYS A 943 -31.90 25.88 -25.66
C LYS A 943 -31.40 24.83 -26.65
N LEU A 944 -32.32 24.27 -27.43
CA LEU A 944 -32.03 23.23 -28.41
C LEU A 944 -31.53 23.85 -29.72
N ASN A 945 -30.56 23.19 -30.36
CA ASN A 945 -30.04 23.58 -31.66
C ASN A 945 -30.35 22.50 -32.71
N ASP A 946 -30.41 22.93 -33.96
CA ASP A 946 -30.59 22.04 -35.11
C ASP A 946 -29.35 21.16 -35.30
N GLU A 947 -29.57 19.93 -35.78
CA GLU A 947 -28.55 18.93 -36.11
C GLU A 947 -27.59 18.56 -34.96
N ARG A 948 -28.02 18.77 -33.70
CA ARG A 948 -27.23 18.39 -32.51
C ARG A 948 -27.70 17.10 -31.84
N SER A 949 -26.75 16.35 -31.31
CA SER A 949 -26.97 15.10 -30.57
C SER A 949 -27.03 15.32 -29.06
N TYR A 950 -28.02 14.68 -28.43
CA TYR A 950 -28.31 14.82 -27.00
C TYR A 950 -28.68 13.49 -26.34
N ALA A 951 -28.57 13.45 -25.02
CA ALA A 951 -29.23 12.45 -24.19
C ALA A 951 -30.56 13.01 -23.64
N LEU A 952 -31.64 12.25 -23.77
CA LEU A 952 -32.98 12.66 -23.33
C LEU A 952 -33.38 11.86 -22.09
N TYR A 953 -33.59 12.53 -20.97
CA TYR A 953 -33.93 11.92 -19.68
C TYR A 953 -35.35 12.26 -19.26
N ASP A 954 -36.16 11.23 -18.98
CA ASP A 954 -37.43 11.41 -18.30
C ASP A 954 -37.20 11.59 -16.79
N ALA A 955 -37.55 12.76 -16.26
CA ALA A 955 -37.35 13.13 -14.86
C ALA A 955 -38.62 12.96 -14.00
N SER A 956 -39.59 12.18 -14.45
CA SER A 956 -40.84 11.95 -13.72
C SER A 956 -40.61 11.29 -12.37
N THR A 957 -41.17 11.88 -11.31
CA THR A 957 -41.18 11.33 -9.95
C THR A 957 -42.36 10.40 -9.68
N ALA A 958 -43.23 10.19 -10.67
CA ALA A 958 -44.37 9.28 -10.57
C ALA A 958 -43.93 7.83 -10.27
N ASP A 959 -44.79 7.09 -9.57
CA ASP A 959 -44.53 5.72 -9.09
C ASP A 959 -43.18 5.56 -8.38
N ASN A 960 -42.88 6.46 -7.43
CA ASN A 960 -41.61 6.49 -6.67
C ASN A 960 -40.36 6.60 -7.57
N GLY A 961 -40.45 7.34 -8.68
CA GLY A 961 -39.35 7.49 -9.64
C GLY A 961 -39.11 6.28 -10.54
N SER A 962 -39.95 5.24 -10.44
CA SER A 962 -39.83 4.02 -11.26
C SER A 962 -40.18 4.23 -12.74
N ARG A 963 -40.42 5.46 -13.20
CA ARG A 963 -40.61 5.82 -14.60
C ARG A 963 -39.47 6.66 -15.18
N ALA A 964 -38.58 7.16 -14.32
CA ALA A 964 -37.46 7.99 -14.72
C ALA A 964 -36.37 7.18 -15.45
N GLY A 965 -35.65 7.82 -16.37
CA GLY A 965 -34.54 7.21 -17.11
C GLY A 965 -34.28 7.84 -18.48
N PHE A 966 -33.11 7.53 -19.05
CA PHE A 966 -32.68 7.99 -20.36
C PHE A 966 -33.36 7.22 -21.49
N ARG A 967 -33.82 7.89 -22.53
CA ARG A 967 -34.48 7.23 -23.67
C ARG A 967 -33.45 6.56 -24.56
N ARG A 968 -33.71 5.31 -24.92
CA ARG A 968 -32.90 4.54 -25.87
C ARG A 968 -33.78 3.68 -26.77
N ILE A 969 -33.29 3.37 -27.97
CA ILE A 969 -33.83 2.29 -28.78
C ILE A 969 -33.31 0.96 -28.23
N VAL A 970 -34.21 0.02 -27.95
CA VAL A 970 -33.85 -1.34 -27.52
C VAL A 970 -33.47 -2.17 -28.76
N PRO A 971 -32.25 -2.75 -28.81
CA PRO A 971 -31.82 -3.57 -29.93
C PRO A 971 -32.79 -4.73 -30.22
N GLY A 972 -33.07 -4.99 -31.49
CA GLY A 972 -33.92 -6.10 -31.96
C GLY A 972 -35.43 -5.81 -31.93
N THR A 973 -35.95 -5.11 -30.91
CA THR A 973 -37.38 -4.76 -30.84
C THR A 973 -37.67 -3.36 -31.39
N TYR A 974 -36.67 -2.48 -31.41
CA TYR A 974 -36.77 -1.06 -31.76
C TYR A 974 -37.75 -0.26 -30.89
N ASN A 975 -38.20 -0.82 -29.77
CA ASN A 975 -38.99 -0.09 -28.79
C ASN A 975 -38.13 0.99 -28.13
N ILE A 976 -38.73 2.15 -27.89
CA ILE A 976 -38.10 3.23 -27.14
C ILE A 976 -38.40 3.01 -25.66
N ASN A 977 -37.39 2.53 -24.94
CA ASN A 977 -37.47 2.25 -23.50
C ASN A 977 -36.47 3.13 -22.74
N ARG A 978 -36.40 2.98 -21.42
CA ARG A 978 -35.48 3.70 -20.57
C ARG A 978 -34.17 2.93 -20.32
N LEU A 979 -33.16 3.70 -19.99
CA LEU A 979 -31.88 3.29 -19.45
C LEU A 979 -31.67 4.02 -18.13
N THR A 980 -31.24 3.34 -17.08
CA THR A 980 -31.09 3.94 -15.73
C THR A 980 -29.89 4.87 -15.62
N SER A 981 -28.83 4.65 -16.40
CA SER A 981 -27.66 5.52 -16.50
C SER A 981 -27.20 5.62 -17.95
N ALA A 982 -26.91 6.83 -18.42
CA ALA A 982 -26.37 7.07 -19.76
C ALA A 982 -24.83 6.99 -19.84
N GLU A 983 -24.14 6.79 -18.72
CA GLU A 983 -22.68 6.67 -18.72
C GLU A 983 -22.24 5.38 -19.43
N ASN A 984 -21.29 5.50 -20.35
CA ASN A 984 -20.84 4.43 -21.26
C ASN A 984 -21.96 3.79 -22.11
N ALA A 985 -23.04 4.53 -22.40
CA ALA A 985 -24.14 4.03 -23.22
C ALA A 985 -23.77 3.97 -24.70
N ASP A 986 -24.28 2.95 -25.39
CA ASP A 986 -24.13 2.78 -26.83
C ASP A 986 -24.91 3.86 -27.64
N PRO A 987 -24.64 4.01 -28.95
CA PRO A 987 -25.31 4.98 -29.82
C PRO A 987 -26.84 4.89 -29.85
N GLY A 988 -27.45 3.79 -29.40
CA GLY A 988 -28.91 3.64 -29.28
C GLY A 988 -29.55 4.57 -28.24
N ALA A 989 -28.76 5.17 -27.34
CA ALA A 989 -29.21 6.16 -26.35
C ALA A 989 -29.00 7.63 -26.79
N VAL A 990 -28.41 7.86 -27.97
CA VAL A 990 -28.12 9.18 -28.52
C VAL A 990 -29.22 9.61 -29.49
N TRP A 991 -29.68 10.86 -29.35
CA TRP A 991 -30.76 11.41 -30.18
C TRP A 991 -30.34 12.73 -30.82
N MET A 992 -30.33 12.75 -32.14
CA MET A 992 -30.17 13.96 -32.95
C MET A 992 -31.51 14.66 -33.11
N LEU A 993 -31.52 15.98 -32.95
CA LEU A 993 -32.70 16.82 -33.19
C LEU A 993 -32.60 17.51 -34.55
N GLU A 994 -33.47 17.14 -35.48
CA GLU A 994 -33.58 17.74 -36.82
C GLU A 994 -34.74 18.74 -36.85
N LYS A 995 -34.47 20.00 -37.16
CA LYS A 995 -35.48 21.06 -37.15
C LYS A 995 -36.47 20.88 -38.30
N SER A 996 -37.76 21.06 -37.98
CA SER A 996 -38.89 20.96 -38.89
C SER A 996 -39.87 22.10 -38.62
N GLY A 997 -39.58 23.29 -39.16
CA GLY A 997 -40.25 24.54 -38.79
C GLY A 997 -39.83 25.00 -37.39
N ASP A 998 -40.81 25.23 -36.51
CA ASP A 998 -40.57 25.56 -35.08
C ASP A 998 -40.53 24.32 -34.16
N LYS A 999 -40.52 23.12 -34.74
CA LYS A 999 -40.53 21.82 -34.05
C LYS A 999 -39.28 21.01 -34.41
N TYR A 1000 -39.07 19.89 -33.71
CA TYR A 1000 -37.96 18.97 -33.97
C TYR A 1000 -38.44 17.54 -34.24
N LYS A 1001 -37.84 16.90 -35.23
CA LYS A 1001 -37.86 15.44 -35.35
C LYS A 1001 -36.73 14.88 -34.49
N VAL A 1002 -37.00 13.80 -33.77
CA VAL A 1002 -36.03 13.16 -32.88
C VAL A 1002 -35.55 11.88 -33.55
N LYS A 1003 -34.29 11.86 -33.97
CA LYS A 1003 -33.66 10.78 -34.75
C LYS A 1003 -32.59 10.08 -33.94
N ASN A 1004 -32.52 8.76 -34.06
CA ASN A 1004 -31.34 8.01 -33.67
C ASN A 1004 -30.53 7.70 -34.95
N GLU A 1005 -29.32 8.22 -35.04
CA GLU A 1005 -28.50 8.11 -36.27
C GLU A 1005 -28.02 6.70 -36.55
N TYR A 1006 -27.66 5.93 -35.51
CA TYR A 1006 -27.18 4.57 -35.68
C TYR A 1006 -28.23 3.68 -36.36
N TYR A 1007 -29.46 3.69 -35.84
CA TYR A 1007 -30.54 2.92 -36.44
C TYR A 1007 -31.14 3.59 -37.69
N GLY A 1008 -30.89 4.89 -37.91
CA GLY A 1008 -31.55 5.67 -38.97
C GLY A 1008 -33.07 5.80 -38.75
N LEU A 1009 -33.52 5.69 -37.50
CA LEU A 1009 -34.94 5.69 -37.12
C LEU A 1009 -35.30 6.91 -36.29
N TYR A 1010 -36.58 7.26 -36.32
CA TYR A 1010 -37.14 8.41 -35.62
C TYR A 1010 -38.16 7.99 -34.56
N VAL A 1011 -38.41 8.89 -33.61
CA VAL A 1011 -39.60 8.82 -32.75
C VAL A 1011 -40.85 9.13 -33.60
N PRO A 1012 -41.78 8.19 -33.81
CA PRO A 1012 -42.98 8.43 -34.60
C PRO A 1012 -44.08 9.14 -33.80
N ALA A 1013 -45.24 9.37 -34.43
CA ALA A 1013 -46.40 9.92 -33.74
C ALA A 1013 -46.85 8.97 -32.62
N LEU A 1014 -46.97 9.50 -31.41
CA LEU A 1014 -47.24 8.68 -30.23
C LEU A 1014 -48.71 8.19 -30.21
N ALA A 1015 -48.92 6.97 -29.75
CA ALA A 1015 -50.25 6.42 -29.47
C ALA A 1015 -50.52 6.39 -27.97
N ARG A 1016 -51.79 6.62 -27.59
CA ARG A 1016 -52.18 6.70 -26.18
C ARG A 1016 -51.91 5.36 -25.47
N SER A 1017 -51.06 5.39 -24.44
CA SER A 1017 -50.76 4.23 -23.58
C SER A 1017 -50.22 2.99 -24.31
N ALA A 1018 -49.66 3.16 -25.49
CA ALA A 1018 -49.01 2.09 -26.25
C ALA A 1018 -47.51 2.35 -26.34
N ALA A 1019 -46.70 1.29 -26.20
CA ALA A 1019 -45.25 1.37 -26.33
C ALA A 1019 -44.87 1.90 -27.72
N THR A 1020 -43.94 2.85 -27.75
CA THR A 1020 -43.51 3.50 -28.98
C THR A 1020 -42.35 2.73 -29.60
N THR A 1021 -42.51 2.27 -30.83
CA THR A 1021 -41.45 1.65 -31.63
C THR A 1021 -40.88 2.69 -32.60
N ALA A 1022 -39.56 2.86 -32.63
CA ALA A 1022 -38.90 3.78 -33.55
C ALA A 1022 -39.17 3.37 -35.02
N SER A 1023 -39.30 4.34 -35.92
CA SER A 1023 -39.69 4.08 -37.32
C SER A 1023 -38.98 4.99 -38.32
N ALA A 1024 -38.97 4.61 -39.60
CA ALA A 1024 -38.39 5.43 -40.67
C ALA A 1024 -39.10 6.79 -40.86
N THR A 1025 -40.31 6.95 -40.31
CA THR A 1025 -41.08 8.20 -40.38
C THR A 1025 -41.18 8.83 -38.98
N GLY A 1026 -40.56 10.00 -38.80
CA GLY A 1026 -40.62 10.77 -37.54
C GLY A 1026 -41.77 11.77 -37.47
N ASP A 1027 -42.35 11.92 -36.28
CA ASP A 1027 -43.25 13.04 -35.98
C ASP A 1027 -42.45 14.30 -35.60
N ALA A 1028 -43.07 15.47 -35.73
CA ALA A 1028 -42.48 16.75 -35.35
C ALA A 1028 -42.96 17.14 -33.94
N PHE A 1029 -42.03 17.20 -32.99
CA PHE A 1029 -42.30 17.50 -31.59
C PHE A 1029 -42.00 18.95 -31.25
N ASN A 1030 -42.91 19.58 -30.52
CA ASN A 1030 -42.69 20.87 -29.90
C ASN A 1030 -42.06 20.67 -28.52
N PHE A 1031 -40.87 21.23 -28.31
CA PHE A 1031 -40.16 21.27 -27.02
C PHE A 1031 -40.37 22.64 -26.38
N SER A 1032 -41.12 22.69 -25.27
CA SER A 1032 -41.37 23.92 -24.52
C SER A 1032 -40.77 23.82 -23.13
N LEU A 1033 -39.89 24.76 -22.77
CA LEU A 1033 -39.25 24.78 -21.46
C LEU A 1033 -40.30 24.93 -20.35
N ASN A 1034 -40.21 24.10 -19.32
CA ASN A 1034 -41.09 24.15 -18.16
C ASN A 1034 -40.69 25.31 -17.23
N SER A 1035 -41.55 25.60 -16.25
CA SER A 1035 -41.31 26.66 -15.25
C SER A 1035 -40.15 26.37 -14.30
N ASP A 1036 -39.65 25.13 -14.26
CA ASP A 1036 -38.44 24.77 -13.51
C ASP A 1036 -37.17 25.30 -14.18
N GLY A 1037 -37.25 25.77 -15.44
CA GLY A 1037 -36.11 26.26 -16.20
C GLY A 1037 -35.11 25.17 -16.62
N GLU A 1038 -35.41 23.90 -16.35
CA GLU A 1038 -34.48 22.78 -16.47
C GLU A 1038 -34.99 21.65 -17.37
N SER A 1039 -36.31 21.49 -17.50
CA SER A 1039 -36.92 20.41 -18.27
C SER A 1039 -37.85 20.91 -19.36
N PHE A 1040 -38.09 20.10 -20.39
CA PHE A 1040 -39.01 20.39 -21.47
C PHE A 1040 -40.28 19.57 -21.35
N LYS A 1041 -41.39 20.22 -21.70
CA LYS A 1041 -42.63 19.59 -22.12
C LYS A 1041 -42.56 19.28 -23.62
N VAL A 1042 -42.71 18.01 -23.98
CA VAL A 1042 -42.54 17.53 -25.37
C VAL A 1042 -43.87 17.05 -25.94
N THR A 1043 -44.34 17.66 -27.03
CA THR A 1043 -45.68 17.43 -27.60
C THR A 1043 -45.64 17.13 -29.09
N GLY A 1044 -46.23 16.01 -29.54
CA GLY A 1044 -46.32 15.62 -30.96
C GLY A 1044 -47.35 16.41 -31.76
N THR A 1045 -47.39 16.21 -33.09
CA THR A 1045 -48.35 16.90 -33.97
C THR A 1045 -49.80 16.49 -33.72
N ASN A 1046 -50.01 15.28 -33.21
CA ASN A 1046 -51.32 14.75 -32.85
C ASN A 1046 -51.81 15.18 -31.44
N GLY A 1047 -51.06 16.07 -30.76
CA GLY A 1047 -51.39 16.59 -29.44
C GLY A 1047 -51.04 15.67 -28.26
N MET A 1048 -50.35 14.56 -28.49
CA MET A 1048 -49.87 13.66 -27.44
C MET A 1048 -48.58 14.19 -26.82
N PHE A 1049 -48.47 14.12 -25.49
CA PHE A 1049 -47.24 14.39 -24.75
C PHE A 1049 -46.40 13.12 -24.60
N TRP A 1050 -45.08 13.31 -24.47
CA TRP A 1050 -44.17 12.25 -24.05
C TRP A 1050 -44.46 11.85 -22.60
N ASP A 1051 -44.58 10.54 -22.37
CA ASP A 1051 -44.87 9.95 -21.07
C ASP A 1051 -44.14 8.60 -20.94
N GLY A 1052 -43.93 8.13 -19.72
CA GLY A 1052 -43.29 6.86 -19.41
C GLY A 1052 -44.18 5.99 -18.52
N VAL A 1053 -44.16 4.68 -18.74
CA VAL A 1053 -44.84 3.72 -17.85
C VAL A 1053 -43.83 2.92 -17.03
N ALA A 1054 -44.29 2.22 -15.97
CA ALA A 1054 -43.41 1.58 -14.98
C ALA A 1054 -42.43 0.53 -15.57
N ASN A 1055 -42.76 -0.06 -16.73
CA ASN A 1055 -41.87 -0.99 -17.43
C ASN A 1055 -40.75 -0.28 -18.25
N GLY A 1056 -40.75 1.06 -18.27
CA GLY A 1056 -39.76 1.88 -18.95
C GLY A 1056 -40.13 2.37 -20.35
N ASP A 1057 -41.18 1.86 -20.98
CA ASP A 1057 -41.56 2.23 -22.34
C ASP A 1057 -41.98 3.71 -22.45
N LEU A 1058 -41.59 4.35 -23.56
CA LEU A 1058 -42.12 5.65 -23.98
C LEU A 1058 -43.52 5.45 -24.58
N VAL A 1059 -44.49 6.22 -24.11
CA VAL A 1059 -45.89 6.19 -24.59
C VAL A 1059 -46.42 7.59 -24.84
N GLY A 1060 -47.54 7.69 -25.55
CA GLY A 1060 -48.30 8.94 -25.69
C GLY A 1060 -49.33 9.14 -24.58
N TRP A 1061 -49.50 10.37 -24.13
CA TRP A 1061 -50.55 10.75 -23.19
C TRP A 1061 -51.25 12.05 -23.60
N ASN A 1062 -52.57 12.15 -23.38
CA ASN A 1062 -53.42 13.21 -23.93
C ASN A 1062 -54.05 14.16 -22.90
N SER A 1063 -53.59 14.13 -21.64
CA SER A 1063 -54.04 15.07 -20.60
C SER A 1063 -52.88 15.57 -19.74
N GLY A 1064 -53.01 16.77 -19.16
CA GLY A 1064 -51.96 17.36 -18.32
C GLY A 1064 -50.78 17.95 -19.11
N ASN A 1065 -49.57 17.88 -18.53
CA ASN A 1065 -48.34 18.46 -19.09
C ASN A 1065 -47.34 17.44 -19.64
N GLY A 1066 -47.68 16.14 -19.66
CA GLY A 1066 -46.72 15.07 -19.92
C GLY A 1066 -45.65 14.96 -18.84
N HIS A 1067 -44.63 14.14 -19.09
CA HIS A 1067 -43.48 14.02 -18.22
C HIS A 1067 -42.43 15.12 -18.48
N PRO A 1068 -41.71 15.58 -17.44
CA PRO A 1068 -40.60 16.53 -17.60
C PRO A 1068 -39.40 15.84 -18.25
N ILE A 1069 -39.00 16.29 -19.44
CA ILE A 1069 -37.86 15.72 -20.17
C ILE A 1069 -36.64 16.64 -20.03
N LYS A 1070 -35.61 16.20 -19.32
CA LYS A 1070 -34.31 16.87 -19.25
C LYS A 1070 -33.46 16.48 -20.46
N VAL A 1071 -32.76 17.45 -21.05
CA VAL A 1071 -31.91 17.24 -22.24
C VAL A 1071 -30.48 17.57 -21.85
N TYR A 1072 -29.54 16.67 -22.12
CA TYR A 1072 -28.14 16.83 -21.76
C TYR A 1072 -27.26 16.85 -23.01
N GLU A 1073 -26.24 17.71 -23.02
CA GLU A 1073 -25.07 17.52 -23.87
C GLU A 1073 -24.43 16.16 -23.55
N ILE A 1074 -23.67 15.61 -24.47
CA ILE A 1074 -23.01 14.32 -24.30
C ILE A 1074 -21.52 14.45 -24.54
N TRP A 1075 -20.73 13.74 -23.74
CA TRP A 1075 -19.35 13.45 -24.08
C TRP A 1075 -19.33 12.23 -24.98
N ALA A 1076 -18.73 12.35 -26.16
CA ALA A 1076 -18.74 11.29 -27.14
C ALA A 1076 -17.89 10.11 -26.69
N SER A 1077 -18.40 8.91 -26.93
CA SER A 1077 -17.60 7.70 -27.02
C SER A 1077 -17.71 7.20 -28.46
N PRO A 1078 -16.61 7.09 -29.24
CA PRO A 1078 -16.69 6.62 -30.61
C PRO A 1078 -17.01 5.12 -30.66
N PHE A 1079 -18.01 4.75 -31.45
CA PHE A 1079 -18.35 3.37 -31.75
C PHE A 1079 -18.22 3.10 -33.24
N PHE A 1080 -17.71 1.93 -33.56
CA PHE A 1080 -17.55 1.46 -34.92
C PHE A 1080 -18.34 0.19 -35.16
N LYS A 1081 -18.81 0.04 -36.39
CA LYS A 1081 -19.70 -1.04 -36.79
C LYS A 1081 -18.92 -2.12 -37.50
N LEU A 1082 -19.08 -3.35 -37.04
CA LEU A 1082 -18.62 -4.54 -37.75
C LEU A 1082 -19.83 -5.24 -38.36
N GLN A 1083 -19.86 -5.33 -39.68
CA GLN A 1083 -20.84 -6.11 -40.42
C GLN A 1083 -20.17 -7.36 -40.98
N ILE A 1084 -20.75 -8.53 -40.70
CA ILE A 1084 -20.33 -9.82 -41.25
C ILE A 1084 -21.42 -10.29 -42.19
N ARG A 1085 -21.08 -10.42 -43.47
CA ARG A 1085 -21.98 -10.86 -44.53
C ARG A 1085 -21.53 -12.22 -45.05
N CYS A 1086 -22.36 -13.23 -44.84
CA CYS A 1086 -22.14 -14.59 -45.32
C CYS A 1086 -22.91 -14.76 -46.65
N ILE A 1087 -22.19 -15.09 -47.72
CA ILE A 1087 -22.76 -15.30 -49.05
C ILE A 1087 -22.38 -16.68 -49.59
N ASP A 1088 -23.15 -17.23 -50.53
CA ASP A 1088 -22.71 -18.40 -51.30
C ASP A 1088 -21.79 -18.00 -52.47
N GLN A 1089 -21.18 -18.99 -53.13
CA GLN A 1089 -20.30 -18.82 -54.29
C GLN A 1089 -20.95 -18.08 -55.49
N ASP A 1090 -22.28 -18.03 -55.53
CA ASP A 1090 -23.06 -17.34 -56.57
C ASP A 1090 -23.47 -15.92 -56.12
N GLY A 1091 -23.10 -15.51 -54.91
CA GLY A 1091 -23.32 -14.18 -54.34
C GLY A 1091 -24.65 -14.01 -53.59
N ASN A 1092 -25.42 -15.08 -53.37
CA ASN A 1092 -26.67 -15.01 -52.61
C ASN A 1092 -26.37 -14.89 -51.11
N VAL A 1093 -27.11 -14.03 -50.40
CA VAL A 1093 -26.92 -13.83 -48.96
C VAL A 1093 -27.49 -15.01 -48.18
N LEU A 1094 -26.63 -15.69 -47.43
CA LEU A 1094 -27.00 -16.77 -46.52
C LEU A 1094 -27.35 -16.22 -45.13
N ARG A 1095 -26.54 -15.28 -44.63
CA ARG A 1095 -26.72 -14.64 -43.32
C ARG A 1095 -25.99 -13.30 -43.28
N THR A 1096 -26.56 -12.32 -42.59
CA THR A 1096 -25.87 -11.09 -42.23
C THR A 1096 -25.98 -10.88 -40.72
N SER A 1097 -24.88 -10.49 -40.08
CA SER A 1097 -24.88 -10.03 -38.69
C SER A 1097 -24.16 -8.69 -38.59
N GLU A 1098 -24.61 -7.86 -37.66
CA GLU A 1098 -24.05 -6.54 -37.42
C GLU A 1098 -23.94 -6.31 -35.91
N LYS A 1099 -22.83 -5.73 -35.47
CA LYS A 1099 -22.62 -5.35 -34.06
C LYS A 1099 -21.78 -4.07 -33.99
N LEU A 1100 -22.07 -3.23 -33.00
CA LEU A 1100 -21.25 -2.08 -32.63
C LEU A 1100 -20.23 -2.44 -31.57
N PHE A 1101 -19.07 -1.80 -31.68
CA PHE A 1101 -17.97 -1.91 -30.74
C PHE A 1101 -17.48 -0.50 -30.38
N PRO A 1102 -17.23 -0.20 -29.10
CA PRO A 1102 -16.37 0.92 -28.71
C PRO A 1102 -15.06 0.89 -29.49
N ALA A 1103 -14.56 2.05 -29.88
CA ALA A 1103 -13.26 2.16 -30.53
C ALA A 1103 -12.14 1.55 -29.66
N GLY A 1104 -11.27 0.77 -30.28
CA GLY A 1104 -10.19 0.05 -29.60
C GLY A 1104 -10.62 -1.24 -28.88
N GLU A 1105 -11.89 -1.67 -28.98
CA GLU A 1105 -12.30 -2.97 -28.45
C GLU A 1105 -11.64 -4.10 -29.24
N ALA A 1106 -11.01 -5.04 -28.54
CA ALA A 1106 -10.41 -6.21 -29.15
C ALA A 1106 -11.49 -7.12 -29.74
N TYR A 1107 -11.30 -7.58 -30.98
CA TYR A 1107 -12.24 -8.47 -31.64
C TYR A 1107 -11.50 -9.51 -32.48
N SER A 1108 -11.83 -10.78 -32.25
CA SER A 1108 -11.43 -11.89 -33.12
C SER A 1108 -12.58 -12.29 -34.01
N LEU A 1109 -12.34 -12.33 -35.33
CA LEU A 1109 -13.37 -12.73 -36.30
C LEU A 1109 -13.83 -14.17 -36.04
N ILE A 1110 -15.10 -14.33 -35.71
CA ILE A 1110 -15.76 -15.63 -35.59
C ILE A 1110 -16.49 -15.91 -36.90
N THR A 1111 -16.05 -16.92 -37.65
CA THR A 1111 -16.71 -17.36 -38.88
C THR A 1111 -17.93 -18.24 -38.55
N PRO A 1112 -19.16 -17.83 -38.91
CA PRO A 1112 -20.35 -18.62 -38.61
C PRO A 1112 -20.33 -19.98 -39.31
N VAL A 1113 -20.72 -21.06 -38.63
CA VAL A 1113 -20.98 -22.33 -39.31
C VAL A 1113 -22.35 -22.25 -39.99
N ILE A 1114 -22.40 -22.59 -41.28
CA ILE A 1114 -23.64 -22.68 -42.07
C ILE A 1114 -23.80 -24.14 -42.52
N GLU A 1115 -24.91 -24.76 -42.15
CA GLU A 1115 -25.23 -26.16 -42.48
C GLU A 1115 -25.23 -26.37 -44.01
N ASP A 1116 -24.61 -27.45 -44.50
CA ASP A 1116 -24.41 -27.79 -45.93
C ASP A 1116 -23.45 -26.88 -46.73
N TYR A 1117 -22.65 -26.04 -46.05
CA TYR A 1117 -21.72 -25.09 -46.69
C TYR A 1117 -20.33 -25.07 -46.02
N ASP A 1118 -19.28 -25.20 -46.82
CA ASP A 1118 -17.88 -24.97 -46.43
C ASP A 1118 -17.47 -23.52 -46.68
N ILE A 1119 -16.56 -22.97 -45.88
CA ILE A 1119 -15.98 -21.63 -46.15
C ILE A 1119 -15.06 -21.73 -47.36
N LEU A 1120 -15.34 -20.92 -48.37
CA LEU A 1120 -14.52 -20.79 -49.58
C LEU A 1120 -13.47 -19.68 -49.43
N ASP A 1121 -13.89 -18.51 -48.94
CA ASP A 1121 -13.05 -17.32 -48.86
C ASP A 1121 -13.53 -16.33 -47.77
N ILE A 1122 -12.63 -15.52 -47.24
CA ILE A 1122 -12.93 -14.44 -46.30
C ILE A 1122 -12.22 -13.18 -46.81
N SER A 1123 -13.00 -12.15 -47.11
CA SER A 1123 -12.50 -10.85 -47.59
C SER A 1123 -12.93 -9.71 -46.67
N GLY A 1124 -12.09 -8.67 -46.55
CA GLY A 1124 -12.33 -7.52 -45.68
C GLY A 1124 -11.85 -7.71 -44.22
N ALA A 1125 -11.41 -8.91 -43.85
CA ALA A 1125 -10.86 -9.22 -42.53
C ALA A 1125 -9.41 -8.76 -42.37
N GLU A 1126 -8.68 -8.59 -43.48
CA GLU A 1126 -7.29 -8.11 -43.51
C GLU A 1126 -7.11 -6.68 -42.98
N ASN A 1127 -8.20 -5.90 -42.95
CA ASN A 1127 -8.20 -4.55 -42.39
C ASN A 1127 -8.45 -4.55 -40.87
N LEU A 1128 -8.77 -5.70 -40.29
CA LEU A 1128 -9.08 -5.88 -38.87
C LEU A 1128 -7.84 -6.39 -38.13
N ASP A 1129 -7.04 -5.50 -37.55
CA ASP A 1129 -5.78 -5.82 -36.84
C ASP A 1129 -6.04 -6.26 -35.37
N GLY A 1130 -7.06 -7.08 -35.16
CA GLY A 1130 -7.48 -7.55 -33.82
C GLY A 1130 -8.20 -6.52 -32.94
N PHE A 1131 -8.32 -5.27 -33.38
CA PHE A 1131 -9.04 -4.19 -32.68
C PHE A 1131 -10.00 -3.46 -33.63
N ILE A 1132 -11.17 -3.05 -33.11
CA ILE A 1132 -12.14 -2.28 -33.88
C ILE A 1132 -11.85 -0.78 -33.79
N ASN A 1133 -11.25 -0.21 -34.84
CA ASN A 1133 -10.89 1.22 -34.92
C ASN A 1133 -11.51 1.96 -36.12
N ASP A 1134 -12.29 1.25 -36.95
CA ASP A 1134 -13.03 1.79 -38.08
C ASP A 1134 -14.28 0.92 -38.33
N ASN A 1135 -15.20 1.36 -39.19
CA ASN A 1135 -16.29 0.53 -39.66
C ASN A 1135 -15.76 -0.54 -40.63
N TYR A 1136 -16.06 -1.80 -40.35
CA TYR A 1136 -15.59 -2.94 -41.14
C TYR A 1136 -16.77 -3.70 -41.75
N GLU A 1137 -16.62 -4.09 -43.02
CA GLU A 1137 -17.46 -5.10 -43.66
C GLU A 1137 -16.60 -6.32 -43.99
N VAL A 1138 -16.90 -7.45 -43.35
CA VAL A 1138 -16.27 -8.74 -43.60
C VAL A 1138 -17.23 -9.61 -44.39
N VAL A 1139 -16.82 -10.04 -45.58
CA VAL A 1139 -17.60 -10.94 -46.42
C VAL A 1139 -17.00 -12.33 -46.34
N ILE A 1140 -17.77 -13.29 -45.84
CA ILE A 1140 -17.41 -14.71 -45.81
C ILE A 1140 -18.18 -15.40 -46.93
N THR A 1141 -17.45 -15.90 -47.92
CA THR A 1141 -18.01 -16.64 -49.05
C THR A 1141 -17.99 -18.12 -48.74
N TYR A 1142 -19.12 -18.79 -48.94
CA TYR A 1142 -19.31 -20.21 -48.70
C TYR A 1142 -19.54 -20.95 -50.01
N ILE A 1143 -19.06 -22.19 -50.08
CA ILE A 1143 -19.33 -23.14 -51.16
C ILE A 1143 -20.20 -24.27 -50.61
N ASN A 1144 -21.17 -24.74 -51.37
CA ASN A 1144 -22.00 -25.86 -50.96
C ASN A 1144 -21.11 -27.11 -50.75
N GLU A 1145 -21.26 -27.81 -49.62
CA GLU A 1145 -20.52 -29.04 -49.34
C GLU A 1145 -20.74 -30.04 -50.49
N SER A 1146 -19.72 -30.20 -51.34
CA SER A 1146 -19.80 -31.12 -52.47
C SER A 1146 -19.83 -32.57 -51.98
N SER A 1147 -21.04 -33.12 -51.76
CA SER A 1147 -21.17 -34.55 -51.50
C SER A 1147 -20.60 -35.31 -52.72
N GLY A 1148 -19.49 -36.04 -52.50
CA GLY A 1148 -18.62 -36.56 -53.56
C GLY A 1148 -19.30 -37.26 -54.76
N ILE A 1149 -18.57 -37.23 -55.89
CA ILE A 1149 -18.84 -37.79 -57.24
C ILE A 1149 -20.34 -38.01 -57.51
N GLY A 1150 -20.98 -37.00 -58.10
CA GLY A 1150 -22.37 -37.08 -58.57
C GLY A 1150 -22.57 -38.04 -59.75
N GLU A 1151 -21.54 -38.33 -60.55
CA GLU A 1151 -21.61 -39.22 -61.72
C GLU A 1151 -20.21 -39.69 -62.19
N VAL A 1152 -20.12 -40.87 -62.82
CA VAL A 1152 -18.94 -41.31 -63.59
C VAL A 1152 -19.18 -41.00 -65.06
N THR A 1153 -18.50 -40.00 -65.62
CA THR A 1153 -18.58 -39.65 -67.04
C THR A 1153 -17.58 -40.46 -67.90
N THR A 1154 -18.15 -41.39 -68.66
CA THR A 1154 -17.76 -41.94 -69.99
C THR A 1154 -16.28 -42.15 -70.35
N THR A 1155 -15.90 -43.42 -70.46
CA THR A 1155 -15.12 -43.94 -71.60
C THR A 1155 -16.03 -44.80 -72.49
N PRO A 1156 -15.75 -44.94 -73.81
CA PRO A 1156 -16.71 -45.41 -74.82
C PRO A 1156 -16.85 -46.94 -74.85
N ASP A 1157 -17.33 -47.52 -73.74
CA ASP A 1157 -17.70 -48.93 -73.68
C ASP A 1157 -19.00 -49.07 -72.87
N GLU A 1158 -20.13 -49.20 -73.59
CA GLU A 1158 -21.49 -49.27 -73.02
C GLU A 1158 -21.75 -50.54 -72.20
N SER A 1159 -20.77 -51.43 -72.05
CA SER A 1159 -20.88 -52.67 -71.27
C SER A 1159 -20.77 -52.50 -69.75
N LYS A 1160 -20.48 -51.29 -69.23
CA LYS A 1160 -20.26 -51.03 -67.78
C LYS A 1160 -21.46 -50.44 -67.01
N LYS A 1161 -22.64 -50.28 -67.61
CA LYS A 1161 -23.84 -49.70 -66.95
C LYS A 1161 -24.46 -50.58 -65.85
N SER A 1162 -24.00 -51.82 -65.66
CA SER A 1162 -24.52 -52.76 -64.65
C SER A 1162 -23.43 -53.13 -63.61
N GLY A 1163 -23.44 -52.45 -62.47
CA GLY A 1163 -22.47 -52.69 -61.40
C GLY A 1163 -22.69 -51.83 -60.17
N ILE A 1164 -22.17 -52.30 -59.03
CA ILE A 1164 -22.09 -51.57 -57.77
C ILE A 1164 -20.66 -51.05 -57.66
N TYR A 1165 -20.47 -49.79 -57.27
CA TYR A 1165 -19.17 -49.20 -57.00
C TYR A 1165 -19.20 -48.49 -55.64
N ASP A 1166 -18.08 -48.46 -54.94
CA ASP A 1166 -17.92 -47.58 -53.79
C ASP A 1166 -17.66 -46.13 -54.23
N LEU A 1167 -17.64 -45.21 -53.26
CA LEU A 1167 -17.39 -43.78 -53.51
C LEU A 1167 -15.97 -43.48 -54.00
N MET A 1168 -15.07 -44.48 -54.03
CA MET A 1168 -13.74 -44.38 -54.60
C MET A 1168 -13.66 -44.95 -56.03
N GLY A 1169 -14.79 -45.34 -56.63
CA GLY A 1169 -14.87 -45.83 -58.00
C GLY A 1169 -14.46 -47.30 -58.18
N ARG A 1170 -14.31 -48.07 -57.09
CA ARG A 1170 -13.95 -49.51 -57.15
C ARG A 1170 -15.21 -50.35 -57.36
N ARG A 1171 -15.18 -51.28 -58.32
CA ARG A 1171 -16.33 -52.17 -58.60
C ARG A 1171 -16.46 -53.25 -57.52
N LEU A 1172 -17.67 -53.40 -56.99
CA LEU A 1172 -18.05 -54.39 -55.99
C LEU A 1172 -18.96 -55.46 -56.60
N SER A 1173 -18.82 -56.70 -56.13
CA SER A 1173 -19.68 -57.82 -56.53
C SER A 1173 -21.01 -57.85 -55.78
N ARG A 1174 -21.04 -57.33 -54.54
CA ARG A 1174 -22.22 -57.19 -53.67
C ARG A 1174 -21.96 -56.15 -52.59
N ILE A 1175 -23.03 -55.67 -51.95
CA ILE A 1175 -22.95 -54.75 -50.80
C ILE A 1175 -22.92 -55.58 -49.52
N THR A 1176 -21.91 -55.36 -48.69
CA THR A 1176 -21.69 -56.14 -47.45
C THR A 1176 -21.85 -55.31 -46.18
N THR A 1177 -21.94 -53.99 -46.29
CA THR A 1177 -22.00 -53.06 -45.15
C THR A 1177 -22.95 -51.92 -45.49
N PRO A 1178 -23.79 -51.45 -44.55
CA PRO A 1178 -24.63 -50.26 -44.76
C PRO A 1178 -23.77 -49.06 -45.15
N GLY A 1179 -24.21 -48.30 -46.16
CA GLY A 1179 -23.42 -47.20 -46.69
C GLY A 1179 -23.92 -46.67 -48.04
N LEU A 1180 -23.20 -45.70 -48.58
CA LEU A 1180 -23.54 -45.01 -49.81
C LEU A 1180 -22.72 -45.57 -50.99
N TYR A 1181 -23.38 -45.97 -52.08
CA TYR A 1181 -22.75 -46.64 -53.22
C TYR A 1181 -23.25 -46.09 -54.55
N ILE A 1182 -22.52 -46.29 -55.65
CA ILE A 1182 -23.00 -46.07 -57.01
C ILE A 1182 -23.54 -47.40 -57.56
N VAL A 1183 -24.85 -47.54 -57.73
CA VAL A 1183 -25.49 -48.73 -58.28
C VAL A 1183 -26.11 -48.39 -59.63
N ASN A 1184 -25.64 -49.04 -60.69
CA ASN A 1184 -26.10 -48.81 -62.07
C ASN A 1184 -26.07 -47.32 -62.46
N GLY A 1185 -24.98 -46.63 -62.08
CA GLY A 1185 -24.77 -45.22 -62.38
C GLY A 1185 -25.53 -44.24 -61.48
N LYS A 1186 -26.25 -44.70 -60.45
CA LYS A 1186 -26.96 -43.83 -59.50
C LYS A 1186 -26.40 -43.98 -58.09
N LYS A 1187 -26.24 -42.87 -57.38
CA LYS A 1187 -25.92 -42.85 -55.94
C LYS A 1187 -27.11 -43.40 -55.17
N VAL A 1188 -26.92 -44.50 -54.44
CA VAL A 1188 -27.96 -45.19 -53.68
C VAL A 1188 -27.45 -45.46 -52.27
N LEU A 1189 -28.20 -45.00 -51.27
CA LEU A 1189 -28.00 -45.39 -49.88
C LEU A 1189 -28.55 -46.80 -49.68
N LYS A 1190 -27.68 -47.71 -49.22
CA LYS A 1190 -28.04 -49.11 -48.96
C LYS A 1190 -27.95 -49.32 -47.46
N LYS A 1191 -29.13 -49.53 -46.87
CA LYS A 1191 -29.32 -49.77 -45.45
C LYS A 1191 -28.89 -51.16 -45.06
#